data_AF-A0A835NAA3-F1
#
_entry.id   AF-A0A835NAA3-F1
#
_cell.length_a   1.000
_cell.length_b   1.000
_cell.length_c   1.000
_cell.angle_alpha   90.00
_cell.angle_beta   90.00
_cell.angle_gamma   90.00
#
_symmetry.space_group_name_H-M   'P 1'
#
loop_
_entity.id
_entity.type
_entity.pdbx_description
1 polymer ?
#
loop_
_entity_poly.entity_id
_entity_poly.type
_entity_poly.pdbx_seq_one_letter_code
_entity_poly.pdbx_strand_id
1 'polypeptide(L)'
;MSMYGRDPWGGSLEINAADSATDDDKSRNLNDLDRAALSRTLDETQQSWLLGPAEQKKKKKYVDLGCIIVSRKIFVWTLGSIVAAALLAGLITLIVKTVPRHRHNHAPADNYSLALHKALMFFNAQRSGKLPKHNNVSWRGSSCLSDGKGKQGSFYKDLEGGYYDAGDAIKFHFPASFAMTMLSWSVIEYSAKYEAAGELNHVKEIIKWGADYFLKTFNSSADTINTMVAQVGRGDTSGGSITPNDHYCWMRPEDIDYERLVTECSHCSDLATEMAAALASASIVFKDNRAYSLRLVHGARTLFQFARDQRGRYSERGSEAAIFYNSTSYWDEFVWGGAWLYYATGNDSYLQLATNPGIAKHAGAFWGGPDYGVLSWDNKLAGAQISYVVSYNIIPKCRLRLFLNPGYPYEEILRTFHNQTSIIMCSYLPIFTKFNRTRGGLIELNHGRPQPLQYVVNAAFLATLYSDYLEAADTPGWYCGPNFYSTNVLRDFAKTQIDYILGKNPRKMSFVVGFGNHYPKHVHHRGASIPKNKIRYNCKGGWKWRDTTKPNPNTLVGAMVAGPDRHDGFHDVRTNYNYTEPTIAGNAGLAAALVALSGEKTTGIDKNTIFSAVPPMFPTLPPPPAPWRP
;
A
#
# COMPACT_ATOMS: atom_id res chain seq x y z
N MET A 1 -28.97 51.48 -32.51
CA MET A 1 -30.11 51.80 -31.60
C MET A 1 -29.87 51.11 -30.27
N SER A 2 -30.14 51.84 -29.17
CA SER A 2 -30.62 51.41 -27.84
C SER A 2 -30.26 50.00 -27.33
N MET A 3 -29.55 49.83 -26.20
CA MET A 3 -29.98 50.14 -24.80
C MET A 3 -31.39 49.62 -24.45
N TYR A 4 -31.48 48.68 -23.51
CA TYR A 4 -31.79 48.98 -22.10
C TYR A 4 -31.44 47.77 -21.20
N GLY A 5 -31.45 47.99 -19.88
CA GLY A 5 -31.35 46.97 -18.82
C GLY A 5 -32.23 47.38 -17.62
N ARG A 6 -32.00 46.77 -16.44
CA ARG A 6 -32.87 46.75 -15.22
C ARG A 6 -34.00 45.70 -15.26
N ASP A 7 -34.52 45.19 -14.14
CA ASP A 7 -34.01 45.04 -12.75
C ASP A 7 -34.81 43.91 -12.04
N PRO A 8 -34.43 43.44 -10.84
CA PRO A 8 -35.14 42.37 -10.11
C PRO A 8 -36.35 42.88 -9.29
N TRP A 9 -36.81 42.03 -8.36
CA TRP A 9 -37.96 42.17 -7.43
C TRP A 9 -39.32 41.74 -7.99
N GLY A 10 -39.74 40.53 -7.63
CA GLY A 10 -41.12 40.09 -7.61
C GLY A 10 -41.42 39.45 -6.26
N GLY A 11 -42.58 39.76 -5.66
CA GLY A 11 -42.98 39.18 -4.39
C GLY A 11 -44.41 39.54 -4.00
N SER A 12 -45.04 38.64 -3.25
CA SER A 12 -46.28 38.83 -2.48
C SER A 12 -46.15 37.97 -1.21
N LEU A 13 -46.33 38.50 0.00
CA LEU A 13 -47.61 38.91 0.59
C LEU A 13 -48.65 37.79 0.58
N GLU A 14 -48.71 37.04 1.68
CA GLU A 14 -49.96 36.70 2.34
C GLU A 14 -49.81 36.97 3.85
N ILE A 15 -50.94 37.16 4.53
CA ILE A 15 -51.05 37.60 5.92
C ILE A 15 -51.99 36.63 6.65
N ASN A 16 -51.66 36.26 7.89
CA ASN A 16 -52.67 35.91 8.88
C ASN A 16 -52.18 36.30 10.29
N ALA A 17 -53.12 36.59 11.18
CA ALA A 17 -52.87 37.28 12.45
C ALA A 17 -53.44 36.50 13.65
N ALA A 18 -53.48 37.18 14.81
CA ALA A 18 -53.86 36.73 16.16
C ALA A 18 -52.74 36.05 16.97
N ASP A 19 -52.64 36.22 18.29
CA ASP A 19 -53.09 37.33 19.17
C ASP A 19 -52.51 37.10 20.57
N SER A 20 -51.95 38.14 21.21
CA SER A 20 -52.01 38.37 22.67
C SER A 20 -51.13 39.56 23.05
N ALA A 21 -51.70 40.57 23.72
CA ALA A 21 -50.97 41.71 24.26
C ALA A 21 -50.90 41.66 25.79
N THR A 22 -49.87 42.29 26.36
CA THR A 22 -49.98 43.08 27.60
C THR A 22 -48.94 44.20 27.57
N ASP A 23 -49.36 45.36 28.07
CA ASP A 23 -48.61 46.61 28.19
C ASP A 23 -47.39 46.47 29.17
N ASP A 24 -46.46 47.41 29.33
CA ASP A 24 -46.74 48.77 29.80
C ASP A 24 -45.69 49.86 29.46
N ASP A 25 -46.21 51.07 29.51
CA ASP A 25 -45.73 52.38 29.05
C ASP A 25 -44.50 52.99 29.78
N LYS A 26 -43.52 53.56 29.02
CA LYS A 26 -43.21 55.03 29.07
C LYS A 26 -42.06 55.57 28.20
N SER A 27 -42.48 56.23 27.12
CA SER A 27 -42.02 57.52 26.56
C SER A 27 -40.67 58.21 26.95
N ARG A 28 -39.97 58.71 25.91
CA ARG A 28 -39.20 59.99 25.83
C ARG A 28 -37.85 60.10 26.61
N ASN A 29 -36.82 60.81 26.13
CA ASN A 29 -36.58 61.39 24.79
C ASN A 29 -35.08 61.65 24.53
N LEU A 30 -34.67 61.42 23.28
CA LEU A 30 -33.77 62.23 22.42
C LEU A 30 -32.55 62.99 22.98
N ASN A 31 -31.44 62.81 22.25
CA ASN A 31 -30.30 63.72 22.02
C ASN A 31 -29.25 63.91 23.13
N ASP A 32 -28.00 64.29 22.83
CA ASP A 32 -27.04 63.82 21.79
C ASP A 32 -25.67 64.51 22.03
N LEU A 33 -24.64 64.11 21.28
CA LEU A 33 -23.41 64.86 20.96
C LEU A 33 -22.34 65.12 22.04
N ASP A 34 -21.20 64.47 21.79
CA ASP A 34 -19.83 64.81 22.17
C ASP A 34 -19.44 66.31 22.15
N ARG A 35 -18.55 66.71 23.08
CA ARG A 35 -17.12 66.95 22.73
C ARG A 35 -16.19 67.15 23.94
N ALA A 36 -14.90 66.86 23.73
CA ALA A 36 -13.83 67.05 24.72
C ALA A 36 -12.85 68.19 24.34
N ALA A 37 -12.28 68.90 25.33
CA ALA A 37 -10.97 69.58 25.23
C ALA A 37 -10.40 70.11 26.58
N LEU A 38 -9.29 69.52 27.03
CA LEU A 38 -8.02 70.16 27.47
C LEU A 38 -7.95 71.40 28.42
N SER A 39 -7.34 71.15 29.60
CA SER A 39 -6.03 71.71 30.06
C SER A 39 -5.87 72.85 31.12
N ARG A 40 -4.85 72.65 31.99
CA ARG A 40 -3.89 73.61 32.63
C ARG A 40 -4.35 74.53 33.80
N THR A 41 -3.85 74.35 35.06
CA THR A 41 -2.64 74.93 35.76
C THR A 41 -2.79 76.39 36.25
N LEU A 42 -2.26 76.90 37.37
CA LEU A 42 -1.36 76.45 38.50
C LEU A 42 -1.96 76.99 39.85
N ASP A 43 -1.73 76.39 41.04
CA ASP A 43 -0.65 76.67 42.02
C ASP A 43 -0.53 78.17 42.39
N GLU A 44 -0.73 78.65 43.63
CA GLU A 44 0.04 78.42 44.89
C GLU A 44 -0.81 78.87 46.15
N THR A 45 -0.41 78.97 47.45
CA THR A 45 0.79 78.64 48.28
C THR A 45 0.43 78.44 49.81
N GLN A 46 1.39 77.89 50.59
CA GLN A 46 1.73 78.09 52.03
C GLN A 46 0.73 78.02 53.23
N GLN A 47 0.96 76.96 54.03
CA GLN A 47 1.29 76.95 55.48
C GLN A 47 0.35 77.55 56.57
N SER A 48 -0.06 76.67 57.51
CA SER A 48 0.44 76.74 58.90
C SER A 48 0.54 75.34 59.53
N TRP A 49 1.31 75.21 60.62
CA TRP A 49 1.36 74.04 61.51
C TRP A 49 0.88 74.46 62.90
N LEU A 50 0.22 73.58 63.67
CA LEU A 50 0.71 73.07 64.97
C LEU A 50 -0.33 72.16 65.69
N LEU A 51 0.18 71.35 66.64
CA LEU A 51 -0.52 70.49 67.62
C LEU A 51 -1.28 69.24 67.10
N GLY A 52 -0.99 68.09 67.72
CA GLY A 52 -1.79 66.85 67.65
C GLY A 52 -2.40 66.52 69.03
N PRO A 53 -3.08 65.36 69.20
CA PRO A 53 -2.34 64.23 69.81
C PRO A 53 -2.79 62.79 69.45
N ALA A 54 -1.97 61.82 69.88
CA ALA A 54 -2.27 60.41 70.22
C ALA A 54 -2.65 59.37 69.14
N GLU A 55 -1.65 58.60 68.66
CA GLU A 55 -1.85 57.25 68.09
C GLU A 55 -2.01 56.18 69.18
N GLN A 56 -2.84 55.14 68.94
CA GLN A 56 -2.68 53.82 69.60
C GLN A 56 -2.20 52.73 68.62
N LYS A 57 -0.95 52.30 68.75
CA LYS A 57 -0.32 51.31 67.85
C LYS A 57 -0.65 49.86 68.24
N LYS A 58 -1.57 49.22 67.52
CA LYS A 58 -1.75 47.75 67.56
C LYS A 58 -0.58 47.04 66.87
N LYS A 59 0.30 46.40 67.66
CA LYS A 59 1.50 45.68 67.17
C LYS A 59 1.13 44.53 66.21
N LYS A 60 1.60 44.59 64.95
CA LYS A 60 1.53 43.47 64.00
C LYS A 60 2.61 42.43 64.35
N LYS A 61 2.26 41.14 64.39
CA LYS A 61 3.23 40.04 64.56
C LYS A 61 3.72 39.54 63.20
N TYR A 62 5.04 39.44 63.06
CA TYR A 62 5.74 38.91 61.89
C TYR A 62 6.29 37.51 62.18
N VAL A 63 6.73 36.81 61.14
CA VAL A 63 7.47 35.54 61.22
C VAL A 63 8.78 35.76 60.49
N ASP A 64 9.88 35.37 61.13
CA ASP A 64 11.23 35.40 60.54
C ASP A 64 11.59 33.99 60.06
N LEU A 65 12.23 33.92 58.89
CA LEU A 65 12.68 32.70 58.24
C LEU A 65 14.19 32.77 57.90
N GLY A 66 14.96 33.52 58.68
CA GLY A 66 16.43 33.55 58.65
C GLY A 66 17.04 34.43 57.57
N CYS A 67 16.32 34.69 56.47
CA CYS A 67 16.73 35.66 55.44
C CYS A 67 15.63 36.65 55.02
N ILE A 68 14.35 36.42 55.38
CA ILE A 68 13.23 37.31 55.03
C ILE A 68 12.21 37.36 56.18
N ILE A 69 11.86 38.58 56.62
CA ILE A 69 10.82 38.83 57.61
C ILE A 69 9.47 39.00 56.89
N VAL A 70 8.53 38.08 57.11
CA VAL A 70 7.23 38.06 56.42
C VAL A 70 6.08 38.31 57.39
N SER A 71 5.07 39.08 56.97
CA SER A 71 3.83 39.25 57.73
C SER A 71 3.13 37.91 57.93
N ARG A 72 2.75 37.57 59.18
CA ARG A 72 2.12 36.27 59.51
C ARG A 72 0.87 35.97 58.67
N LYS A 73 0.12 37.00 58.25
CA LYS A 73 -1.01 36.82 57.30
C LYS A 73 -0.56 36.36 55.93
N ILE A 74 0.48 36.98 55.36
CA ILE A 74 0.97 36.66 54.00
C ILE A 74 1.54 35.24 53.99
N PHE A 75 2.35 34.87 54.99
CA PHE A 75 2.94 33.52 55.08
C PHE A 75 1.89 32.40 55.18
N VAL A 76 0.81 32.62 55.94
CA VAL A 76 -0.29 31.63 56.03
C VAL A 76 -1.05 31.51 54.70
N TRP A 77 -1.25 32.62 53.98
CA TRP A 77 -1.89 32.59 52.66
C TRP A 77 -1.01 31.93 51.59
N THR A 78 0.30 32.20 51.54
CA THR A 78 1.18 31.55 50.56
C THR A 78 1.32 30.04 50.84
N LEU A 79 1.46 29.64 52.11
CA LEU A 79 1.49 28.23 52.49
C LEU A 79 0.16 27.53 52.15
N GLY A 80 -0.98 28.17 52.41
CA GLY A 80 -2.30 27.66 52.02
C GLY A 80 -2.46 27.47 50.52
N SER A 81 -2.02 28.43 49.70
CA SER A 81 -2.03 28.33 48.24
C SER A 81 -1.15 27.20 47.71
N ILE A 82 0.03 26.97 48.31
CA ILE A 82 0.93 25.87 47.94
C ILE A 82 0.28 24.51 48.26
N VAL A 83 -0.35 24.37 49.44
CA VAL A 83 -1.07 23.15 49.80
C VAL A 83 -2.27 22.91 48.89
N ALA A 84 -3.04 23.95 48.55
CA ALA A 84 -4.16 23.85 47.61
C ALA A 84 -3.71 23.41 46.20
N ALA A 85 -2.61 23.97 45.69
CA ALA A 85 -2.04 23.58 44.40
C ALA A 85 -1.52 22.13 44.41
N ALA A 86 -0.88 21.69 45.49
CA ALA A 86 -0.42 20.31 45.67
C ALA A 86 -1.59 19.32 45.71
N LEU A 87 -2.68 19.66 46.41
CA LEU A 87 -3.91 18.85 46.44
C LEU A 87 -4.58 18.79 45.06
N LEU A 88 -4.60 19.89 44.30
CA LEU A 88 -5.14 19.91 42.94
C LEU A 88 -4.34 19.03 41.98
N ALA A 89 -3.00 19.10 42.03
CA ALA A 89 -2.11 18.23 41.26
C ALA A 89 -2.24 16.75 41.66
N GLY A 90 -2.41 16.47 42.96
CA GLY A 90 -2.73 15.15 43.49
C GLY A 90 -4.06 14.60 42.96
N LEU A 91 -5.10 15.44 42.92
CA LEU A 91 -6.42 15.07 42.38
C LEU A 91 -6.34 14.76 40.88
N ILE A 92 -5.65 15.60 40.10
CA ILE A 92 -5.47 15.40 38.65
C ILE A 92 -4.69 14.10 38.38
N THR A 93 -3.59 13.85 39.10
CA THR A 93 -2.81 12.62 38.94
C THR A 93 -3.51 11.36 39.45
N LEU A 94 -4.42 11.49 40.44
CA LEU A 94 -5.33 10.42 40.84
C LEU A 94 -6.30 10.11 39.70
N ILE A 95 -7.02 11.12 39.17
CA ILE A 95 -7.98 10.97 38.06
C ILE A 95 -7.31 10.33 36.83
N VAL A 96 -6.11 10.78 36.45
CA VAL A 96 -5.35 10.22 35.30
C VAL A 96 -4.92 8.75 35.53
N LYS A 97 -4.89 8.27 36.78
CA LYS A 97 -4.64 6.86 37.12
C LYS A 97 -5.91 6.04 37.36
N THR A 98 -7.02 6.64 37.81
CA THR A 98 -8.25 5.92 38.18
C THR A 98 -9.31 5.92 37.08
N VAL A 99 -9.28 6.87 36.14
CA VAL A 99 -10.04 6.76 34.88
C VAL A 99 -9.58 5.48 34.17
N PRO A 100 -10.48 4.53 33.87
CA PRO A 100 -10.12 3.37 33.10
C PRO A 100 -9.62 3.85 31.73
N ARG A 101 -8.34 3.63 31.43
CA ARG A 101 -7.89 3.67 30.04
C ARG A 101 -8.65 2.57 29.32
N HIS A 102 -9.67 2.95 28.54
CA HIS A 102 -10.19 2.11 27.48
C HIS A 102 -9.03 1.84 26.51
N ARG A 103 -8.29 0.76 26.78
CA ARG A 103 -7.69 -0.02 25.71
C ARG A 103 -8.85 -0.31 24.77
N HIS A 104 -8.73 0.08 23.52
CA HIS A 104 -9.63 -0.43 22.50
C HIS A 104 -9.47 -1.95 22.52
N ASN A 105 -10.47 -2.64 23.06
CA ASN A 105 -10.57 -4.09 22.88
C ASN A 105 -10.82 -4.27 21.40
N HIS A 106 -9.76 -4.49 20.64
CA HIS A 106 -9.84 -4.80 19.22
C HIS A 106 -10.89 -5.89 19.06
N ALA A 107 -11.87 -5.67 18.17
CA ALA A 107 -12.83 -6.69 17.82
C ALA A 107 -12.06 -7.97 17.42
N PRO A 108 -12.56 -9.18 17.77
CA PRO A 108 -11.87 -10.41 17.42
C PRO A 108 -11.56 -10.41 15.92
N ALA A 109 -10.28 -10.50 15.59
CA ALA A 109 -9.77 -10.20 14.25
C ALA A 109 -10.57 -10.95 13.18
N ASP A 110 -10.98 -10.24 12.13
CA ASP A 110 -11.73 -10.85 11.05
C ASP A 110 -10.90 -11.94 10.35
N ASN A 111 -11.60 -12.90 9.73
CA ASN A 111 -10.93 -14.01 9.05
C ASN A 111 -9.94 -13.53 7.98
N TYR A 112 -10.17 -12.35 7.39
CA TYR A 112 -9.26 -11.74 6.42
C TYR A 112 -7.99 -11.17 7.07
N SER A 113 -8.05 -10.47 8.22
CA SER A 113 -6.83 -10.03 8.93
C SER A 113 -6.03 -11.21 9.52
N LEU A 114 -6.71 -12.25 10.01
CA LEU A 114 -6.03 -13.48 10.45
C LEU A 114 -5.34 -14.20 9.28
N ALA A 115 -5.94 -14.19 8.09
CA ALA A 115 -5.31 -14.70 6.87
C ALA A 115 -4.18 -13.77 6.39
N LEU A 116 -4.32 -12.45 6.53
CA LEU A 116 -3.33 -11.44 6.11
C LEU A 116 -2.03 -11.56 6.91
N HIS A 117 -2.12 -11.60 8.24
CA HIS A 117 -0.97 -11.85 9.12
C HIS A 117 -0.21 -13.13 8.72
N LYS A 118 -0.94 -14.20 8.40
CA LYS A 118 -0.35 -15.45 7.88
C LYS A 118 0.29 -15.22 6.51
N ALA A 119 -0.41 -14.63 5.54
CA ALA A 119 0.10 -14.39 4.19
C ALA A 119 1.39 -13.55 4.17
N LEU A 120 1.54 -12.60 5.11
CA LEU A 120 2.78 -11.83 5.30
C LEU A 120 3.91 -12.69 5.90
N MET A 121 3.59 -13.60 6.83
CA MET A 121 4.57 -14.56 7.39
C MET A 121 5.20 -15.51 6.35
N PHE A 122 4.57 -15.73 5.19
CA PHE A 122 5.21 -16.44 4.08
C PHE A 122 6.45 -15.71 3.56
N PHE A 123 6.41 -14.37 3.42
CA PHE A 123 7.57 -13.61 2.97
C PHE A 123 8.75 -13.76 3.94
N ASN A 124 8.52 -13.75 5.25
CA ASN A 124 9.56 -14.06 6.24
C ASN A 124 10.18 -15.46 6.04
N ALA A 125 9.39 -16.43 5.55
CA ALA A 125 9.85 -17.77 5.21
C ALA A 125 10.63 -17.84 3.88
N GLN A 126 10.43 -16.88 2.97
CA GLN A 126 11.14 -16.75 1.68
C GLN A 126 12.41 -15.88 1.72
N ARG A 127 12.68 -15.12 2.79
CA ARG A 127 13.87 -14.24 2.86
C ARG A 127 15.19 -15.00 2.65
N SER A 128 16.07 -14.46 1.80
CA SER A 128 17.45 -14.94 1.57
C SER A 128 18.47 -14.02 2.25
N GLY A 129 19.70 -14.49 2.50
CA GLY A 129 20.76 -13.72 3.17
C GLY A 129 20.80 -13.91 4.70
N LYS A 130 21.49 -13.01 5.41
CA LYS A 130 21.57 -13.00 6.88
C LYS A 130 20.27 -12.51 7.50
N LEU A 131 19.46 -13.45 7.99
CA LEU A 131 18.15 -13.16 8.56
C LEU A 131 18.23 -12.29 9.84
N PRO A 132 17.23 -11.42 10.10
CA PRO A 132 17.14 -10.66 11.34
C PRO A 132 16.84 -11.57 12.53
N LYS A 133 17.24 -11.16 13.75
CA LYS A 133 17.00 -11.92 14.99
C LYS A 133 15.52 -12.23 15.26
N HIS A 134 14.62 -11.38 14.75
CA HIS A 134 13.17 -11.45 14.96
C HIS A 134 12.41 -11.83 13.66
N ASN A 135 12.94 -12.77 12.87
CA ASN A 135 12.31 -13.18 11.61
C ASN A 135 10.98 -13.98 11.78
N ASN A 136 10.54 -14.26 13.01
CA ASN A 136 9.34 -15.03 13.40
C ASN A 136 9.20 -16.47 12.85
N VAL A 137 9.98 -16.86 11.84
CA VAL A 137 10.02 -18.20 11.24
C VAL A 137 11.18 -18.99 11.81
N SER A 138 10.92 -19.74 12.89
CA SER A 138 11.93 -20.40 13.73
C SER A 138 12.74 -21.50 13.05
N TRP A 139 12.30 -22.01 11.90
CA TRP A 139 12.95 -23.11 11.17
C TRP A 139 13.91 -22.65 10.05
N ARG A 140 13.80 -21.40 9.57
CA ARG A 140 14.75 -20.79 8.63
C ARG A 140 16.06 -20.37 9.34
N GLY A 141 17.09 -20.11 8.54
CA GLY A 141 18.38 -19.57 8.97
C GLY A 141 19.08 -18.73 7.90
N SER A 142 20.19 -18.10 8.29
CA SER A 142 21.03 -17.32 7.37
C SER A 142 21.58 -18.20 6.25
N SER A 143 21.39 -17.78 5.01
CA SER A 143 21.54 -18.63 3.82
C SER A 143 22.00 -17.81 2.61
N CYS A 144 22.64 -18.45 1.63
CA CYS A 144 23.16 -17.81 0.40
C CYS A 144 24.04 -16.56 0.67
N LEU A 145 24.88 -16.61 1.71
CA LEU A 145 25.72 -15.49 2.16
C LEU A 145 26.87 -15.13 1.22
N SER A 146 27.10 -15.92 0.16
CA SER A 146 28.15 -15.69 -0.84
C SER A 146 27.62 -15.15 -2.18
N ASP A 147 26.29 -14.98 -2.32
CA ASP A 147 25.67 -14.53 -3.56
C ASP A 147 26.31 -13.21 -4.04
N GLY A 148 26.84 -13.21 -5.27
CA GLY A 148 27.48 -12.06 -5.90
C GLY A 148 28.86 -11.65 -5.36
N LYS A 149 29.43 -12.38 -4.39
CA LYS A 149 30.74 -12.03 -3.79
C LYS A 149 31.88 -12.76 -4.53
N GLY A 150 33.02 -12.07 -4.70
CA GLY A 150 34.27 -12.65 -5.21
C GLY A 150 34.57 -12.43 -6.70
N LYS A 151 33.60 -12.03 -7.53
CA LYS A 151 33.82 -11.72 -8.95
C LYS A 151 34.46 -10.33 -9.11
N GLN A 152 35.78 -10.29 -9.29
CA GLN A 152 36.50 -9.04 -9.58
C GLN A 152 36.00 -8.40 -10.88
N GLY A 153 35.87 -7.07 -10.89
CA GLY A 153 35.41 -6.30 -12.05
C GLY A 153 33.88 -6.15 -12.19
N SER A 154 33.07 -6.91 -11.45
CA SER A 154 31.61 -6.72 -11.44
C SER A 154 31.19 -5.38 -10.81
N PHE A 155 30.12 -4.79 -11.34
CA PHE A 155 29.52 -3.54 -10.82
C PHE A 155 28.81 -3.74 -9.47
N TYR A 156 28.35 -4.96 -9.19
CA TYR A 156 27.82 -5.38 -7.89
C TYR A 156 28.95 -5.88 -6.98
N LYS A 157 28.82 -5.63 -5.67
CA LYS A 157 29.80 -6.06 -4.64
C LYS A 157 29.30 -7.20 -3.75
N ASP A 158 27.98 -7.35 -3.68
CA ASP A 158 27.25 -8.21 -2.77
C ASP A 158 25.81 -8.36 -3.29
N LEU A 159 25.29 -9.58 -3.35
CA LEU A 159 23.89 -9.90 -3.69
C LEU A 159 23.24 -10.77 -2.59
N GLU A 160 23.74 -10.68 -1.35
CA GLU A 160 23.06 -11.16 -0.16
C GLU A 160 21.77 -10.37 0.10
N GLY A 161 20.73 -11.03 0.61
CA GLY A 161 19.40 -10.44 0.80
C GLY A 161 18.40 -10.91 -0.26
N GLY A 162 17.26 -10.23 -0.37
CA GLY A 162 16.20 -10.55 -1.32
C GLY A 162 15.32 -11.72 -0.88
N TYR A 163 14.54 -12.25 -1.83
CA TYR A 163 13.58 -13.32 -1.64
C TYR A 163 13.88 -14.50 -2.58
N TYR A 164 13.64 -15.72 -2.09
CA TYR A 164 13.48 -16.89 -2.94
C TYR A 164 12.08 -16.88 -3.56
N ASP A 165 11.98 -17.25 -4.83
CA ASP A 165 10.76 -17.07 -5.61
C ASP A 165 9.62 -18.01 -5.19
N ALA A 166 9.90 -19.31 -5.15
CA ALA A 166 8.86 -20.33 -5.00
C ALA A 166 9.27 -21.46 -4.04
N GLY A 167 9.16 -22.72 -4.48
CA GLY A 167 9.60 -23.89 -3.73
C GLY A 167 11.12 -24.08 -3.64
N ASP A 168 11.89 -23.23 -4.33
CA ASP A 168 13.31 -23.32 -4.60
C ASP A 168 14.16 -22.29 -3.81
N ALA A 169 15.42 -22.11 -4.19
CA ALA A 169 16.29 -21.06 -3.67
C ALA A 169 16.80 -20.10 -4.77
N ILE A 170 16.11 -20.01 -5.92
CA ILE A 170 16.46 -19.08 -6.99
C ILE A 170 15.88 -17.70 -6.67
N LYS A 171 16.61 -16.65 -7.04
CA LYS A 171 16.12 -15.26 -7.01
C LYS A 171 15.75 -14.84 -8.43
N PHE A 172 14.51 -15.10 -8.85
CA PHE A 172 13.97 -14.57 -10.11
C PHE A 172 13.52 -13.12 -9.89
N HIS A 173 14.18 -12.15 -10.52
CA HIS A 173 13.95 -10.73 -10.18
C HIS A 173 12.64 -10.16 -10.75
N PHE A 174 12.08 -10.75 -11.81
CA PHE A 174 10.84 -10.27 -12.44
C PHE A 174 9.60 -10.54 -11.57
N PRO A 175 9.27 -11.78 -11.17
CA PRO A 175 8.18 -12.05 -10.22
C PRO A 175 8.42 -11.41 -8.85
N ALA A 176 9.67 -11.31 -8.40
CA ALA A 176 10.02 -10.60 -7.16
C ALA A 176 9.72 -9.09 -7.23
N SER A 177 10.01 -8.45 -8.37
CA SER A 177 9.72 -7.02 -8.56
C SER A 177 8.20 -6.79 -8.57
N PHE A 178 7.46 -7.57 -9.37
CA PHE A 178 5.99 -7.55 -9.37
C PHE A 178 5.39 -7.76 -7.96
N ALA A 179 5.91 -8.72 -7.18
CA ALA A 179 5.47 -8.96 -5.82
C ALA A 179 5.68 -7.74 -4.90
N MET A 180 6.82 -7.04 -5.02
CA MET A 180 7.09 -5.82 -4.26
C MET A 180 6.25 -4.63 -4.74
N THR A 181 5.97 -4.50 -6.05
CA THR A 181 5.05 -3.49 -6.58
C THR A 181 3.62 -3.71 -6.06
N MET A 182 3.12 -4.94 -6.07
CA MET A 182 1.78 -5.30 -5.57
C MET A 182 1.62 -5.06 -4.07
N LEU A 183 2.62 -5.42 -3.24
CA LEU A 183 2.61 -5.12 -1.81
C LEU A 183 2.72 -3.61 -1.53
N SER A 184 3.52 -2.89 -2.31
CA SER A 184 3.64 -1.43 -2.17
C SER A 184 2.32 -0.74 -2.54
N TRP A 185 1.67 -1.20 -3.62
CA TRP A 185 0.35 -0.73 -4.03
C TRP A 185 -0.70 -0.94 -2.95
N SER A 186 -0.82 -2.16 -2.39
CA SER A 186 -1.81 -2.41 -1.33
C SER A 186 -1.59 -1.55 -0.08
N VAL A 187 -0.34 -1.23 0.26
CA VAL A 187 0.00 -0.31 1.37
C VAL A 187 -0.32 1.15 1.04
N ILE A 188 -0.21 1.57 -0.23
CA ILE A 188 -0.60 2.92 -0.67
C ILE A 188 -2.11 3.13 -0.57
N GLU A 189 -2.93 2.15 -0.97
CA GLU A 189 -4.39 2.26 -0.93
C GLU A 189 -4.99 2.03 0.47
N TYR A 190 -4.48 1.02 1.19
CA TYR A 190 -5.11 0.46 2.39
C TYR A 190 -4.22 0.56 3.64
N SER A 191 -3.36 1.59 3.72
CA SER A 191 -2.47 1.90 4.86
C SER A 191 -3.18 1.82 6.22
N ALA A 192 -4.34 2.46 6.35
CA ALA A 192 -5.16 2.48 7.57
C ALA A 192 -5.70 1.09 7.95
N LYS A 193 -5.96 0.20 6.99
CA LYS A 193 -6.38 -1.18 7.25
C LYS A 193 -5.21 -2.04 7.72
N TYR A 194 -4.02 -1.87 7.14
CA TYR A 194 -2.80 -2.48 7.66
C TYR A 194 -2.46 -2.00 9.08
N GLU A 195 -2.75 -0.74 9.41
CA GLU A 195 -2.57 -0.21 10.77
C GLU A 195 -3.60 -0.80 11.75
N ALA A 196 -4.88 -0.84 11.37
CA ALA A 196 -5.94 -1.46 12.17
C ALA A 196 -5.72 -2.97 12.43
N ALA A 197 -5.11 -3.67 11.47
CA ALA A 197 -4.68 -5.07 11.61
C ALA A 197 -3.35 -5.26 12.38
N GLY A 198 -2.62 -4.17 12.70
CA GLY A 198 -1.31 -4.21 13.37
C GLY A 198 -0.12 -4.60 12.48
N GLU A 199 -0.35 -4.81 11.19
CA GLU A 199 0.63 -5.38 10.24
C GLU A 199 1.41 -4.32 9.43
N LEU A 200 1.07 -3.02 9.52
CA LEU A 200 1.68 -1.95 8.70
C LEU A 200 3.21 -1.91 8.76
N ASN A 201 3.80 -2.08 9.95
CA ASN A 201 5.25 -2.12 10.11
C ASN A 201 5.87 -3.39 9.49
N HIS A 202 5.17 -4.52 9.58
CA HIS A 202 5.63 -5.81 9.07
C HIS A 202 5.61 -5.85 7.52
N VAL A 203 4.55 -5.34 6.89
CA VAL A 203 4.51 -5.20 5.42
C VAL A 203 5.51 -4.15 4.92
N LYS A 204 5.71 -3.04 5.65
CA LYS A 204 6.83 -2.11 5.36
C LYS A 204 8.19 -2.82 5.45
N GLU A 205 8.47 -3.63 6.48
CA GLU A 205 9.71 -4.41 6.55
C GLU A 205 9.88 -5.43 5.40
N ILE A 206 8.79 -6.01 4.88
CA ILE A 206 8.81 -6.92 3.72
C ILE A 206 9.19 -6.15 2.46
N ILE A 207 8.49 -5.04 2.16
CA ILE A 207 8.79 -4.18 1.00
C ILE A 207 10.24 -3.66 1.07
N LYS A 208 10.68 -3.21 2.25
CA LYS A 208 12.04 -2.70 2.45
C LYS A 208 13.11 -3.75 2.15
N TRP A 209 12.88 -5.02 2.52
CA TRP A 209 13.81 -6.12 2.28
C TRP A 209 13.99 -6.43 0.79
N GLY A 210 12.93 -6.30 -0.01
CA GLY A 210 12.99 -6.40 -1.47
C GLY A 210 13.66 -5.18 -2.10
N ALA A 211 13.25 -3.97 -1.70
CA ALA A 211 13.78 -2.73 -2.25
C ALA A 211 15.28 -2.51 -1.95
N ASP A 212 15.73 -2.80 -0.71
CA ASP A 212 17.15 -2.79 -0.34
C ASP A 212 17.98 -3.79 -1.17
N TYR A 213 17.37 -4.89 -1.61
CA TYR A 213 18.00 -5.90 -2.46
C TYR A 213 18.08 -5.44 -3.92
N PHE A 214 17.02 -4.90 -4.49
CA PHE A 214 17.03 -4.34 -5.85
C PHE A 214 18.05 -3.20 -6.00
N LEU A 215 18.25 -2.36 -4.97
CA LEU A 215 19.32 -1.36 -4.98
C LEU A 215 20.76 -1.95 -5.02
N LYS A 216 20.93 -3.27 -4.93
CA LYS A 216 22.22 -3.98 -5.15
C LYS A 216 22.35 -4.61 -6.54
N THR A 217 21.26 -4.82 -7.28
CA THR A 217 21.26 -5.54 -8.57
C THR A 217 21.75 -4.68 -9.73
N PHE A 218 22.00 -3.40 -9.52
CA PHE A 218 22.57 -2.44 -10.47
C PHE A 218 23.40 -1.40 -9.70
N ASN A 219 24.15 -0.54 -10.43
CA ASN A 219 24.87 0.56 -9.81
C ASN A 219 23.90 1.69 -9.40
N SER A 220 23.22 1.53 -8.26
CA SER A 220 22.20 2.47 -7.76
C SER A 220 22.74 3.84 -7.29
N SER A 221 24.04 4.08 -7.42
CA SER A 221 24.68 5.39 -7.20
C SER A 221 24.98 6.16 -8.50
N ALA A 222 24.73 5.58 -9.67
CA ALA A 222 24.91 6.25 -10.96
C ALA A 222 23.58 6.80 -11.50
N ASP A 223 23.66 7.80 -12.39
CA ASP A 223 22.50 8.32 -13.12
C ASP A 223 22.10 7.43 -14.31
N THR A 224 23.08 6.70 -14.87
CA THR A 224 22.89 5.78 -16.00
C THR A 224 23.64 4.46 -15.76
N ILE A 225 23.11 3.38 -16.35
CA ILE A 225 23.71 2.04 -16.32
C ILE A 225 23.60 1.39 -17.70
N ASN A 226 24.45 0.39 -17.95
CA ASN A 226 24.49 -0.42 -19.17
C ASN A 226 24.17 -1.91 -18.93
N THR A 227 24.17 -2.35 -17.66
CA THR A 227 23.93 -3.73 -17.24
C THR A 227 23.23 -3.74 -15.88
N MET A 228 22.35 -4.71 -15.67
CA MET A 228 21.79 -5.07 -14.36
C MET A 228 21.81 -6.58 -14.14
N VAL A 229 21.60 -7.03 -12.90
CA VAL A 229 21.46 -8.45 -12.57
C VAL A 229 20.00 -8.88 -12.76
N ALA A 230 19.78 -9.91 -13.57
CA ALA A 230 18.48 -10.49 -13.85
C ALA A 230 18.07 -11.62 -12.90
N GLN A 231 19.05 -12.37 -12.38
CA GLN A 231 18.79 -13.57 -11.57
C GLN A 231 20.01 -13.95 -10.72
N VAL A 232 19.78 -14.65 -9.60
CA VAL A 232 20.85 -15.33 -8.84
C VAL A 232 20.45 -16.78 -8.52
N GLY A 233 21.34 -17.72 -8.86
CA GLY A 233 21.08 -19.16 -8.88
C GLY A 233 20.65 -19.64 -10.28
N ARG A 234 20.77 -20.96 -10.54
CA ARG A 234 20.36 -21.64 -11.77
C ARG A 234 19.54 -22.89 -11.40
N GLY A 235 18.41 -23.12 -12.05
CA GLY A 235 17.56 -24.32 -11.94
C GLY A 235 17.45 -25.12 -13.24
N ASP A 236 17.87 -24.59 -14.39
CA ASP A 236 17.76 -25.26 -15.68
C ASP A 236 18.49 -26.61 -15.71
N THR A 237 17.70 -27.68 -15.78
CA THR A 237 18.13 -29.08 -15.96
C THR A 237 17.84 -29.62 -17.36
N SER A 238 17.52 -28.77 -18.34
CA SER A 238 17.31 -29.20 -19.73
C SER A 238 18.59 -29.80 -20.33
N GLY A 239 18.44 -30.60 -21.40
CA GLY A 239 19.54 -31.38 -21.97
C GLY A 239 20.11 -32.49 -21.08
N GLY A 240 19.54 -32.72 -19.88
CA GLY A 240 20.02 -33.77 -18.96
C GLY A 240 21.25 -33.38 -18.14
N SER A 241 21.45 -32.08 -17.89
CA SER A 241 22.59 -31.56 -17.11
C SER A 241 22.71 -32.23 -15.74
N ILE A 242 23.89 -32.80 -15.45
CA ILE A 242 24.24 -33.42 -14.17
C ILE A 242 24.96 -32.46 -13.20
N THR A 243 25.21 -31.22 -13.64
CA THR A 243 25.87 -30.18 -12.85
C THR A 243 24.98 -29.77 -11.68
N PRO A 244 25.47 -29.79 -10.42
CA PRO A 244 24.69 -29.37 -9.25
C PRO A 244 24.10 -27.97 -9.41
N ASN A 245 22.77 -27.88 -9.35
CA ASN A 245 21.99 -26.65 -9.49
C ASN A 245 20.76 -26.70 -8.57
N ASP A 246 19.99 -25.62 -8.51
CA ASP A 246 18.91 -25.43 -7.54
C ASP A 246 17.73 -26.42 -7.69
N HIS A 247 17.48 -26.95 -8.89
CA HIS A 247 16.39 -27.92 -9.15
C HIS A 247 16.88 -29.37 -9.24
N TYR A 248 18.15 -29.59 -9.57
CA TYR A 248 18.84 -30.88 -9.43
C TYR A 248 19.11 -31.23 -7.95
N CYS A 249 19.25 -30.23 -7.08
CA CYS A 249 19.51 -30.40 -5.65
C CYS A 249 18.27 -30.09 -4.80
N TRP A 250 17.88 -31.02 -3.91
CA TRP A 250 16.82 -30.79 -2.94
C TRP A 250 17.44 -30.61 -1.55
N MET A 251 17.73 -29.36 -1.18
CA MET A 251 18.50 -28.98 0.02
C MET A 251 17.79 -27.87 0.78
N ARG A 252 18.11 -27.69 2.08
CA ARG A 252 17.72 -26.45 2.77
C ARG A 252 18.55 -25.28 2.19
N PRO A 253 18.01 -24.05 2.06
CA PRO A 253 18.79 -22.90 1.60
C PRO A 253 20.05 -22.62 2.45
N GLU A 254 20.03 -23.03 3.72
CA GLU A 254 21.15 -22.93 4.67
C GLU A 254 22.24 -24.00 4.45
N ASP A 255 21.93 -25.11 3.76
CA ASP A 255 22.85 -26.22 3.51
C ASP A 255 23.56 -26.15 2.13
N ILE A 256 23.17 -25.23 1.24
CA ILE A 256 23.63 -25.17 -0.17
C ILE A 256 25.16 -25.18 -0.28
N ASP A 257 25.67 -26.03 -1.17
CA ASP A 257 27.10 -26.25 -1.47
C ASP A 257 27.48 -26.05 -2.94
N TYR A 258 26.51 -25.97 -3.85
CA TYR A 258 26.73 -25.72 -5.28
C TYR A 258 26.92 -24.22 -5.61
N GLU A 259 27.57 -23.94 -6.74
CA GLU A 259 27.80 -22.57 -7.21
C GLU A 259 26.50 -21.87 -7.61
N ARG A 260 26.33 -20.64 -7.13
CA ARG A 260 25.16 -19.79 -7.42
C ARG A 260 25.54 -18.68 -8.36
N LEU A 261 25.48 -18.99 -9.66
CA LEU A 261 25.77 -18.06 -10.75
C LEU A 261 24.89 -16.82 -10.67
N VAL A 262 25.43 -15.70 -11.16
CA VAL A 262 24.73 -14.42 -11.28
C VAL A 262 24.50 -14.14 -12.76
N THR A 263 23.24 -14.05 -13.16
CA THR A 263 22.86 -13.76 -14.55
C THR A 263 22.78 -12.25 -14.74
N GLU A 264 23.72 -11.70 -15.49
CA GLU A 264 23.74 -10.29 -15.89
C GLU A 264 22.96 -10.10 -17.20
N CYS A 265 22.35 -8.92 -17.38
CA CYS A 265 21.57 -8.56 -18.56
C CYS A 265 21.79 -7.11 -18.96
N SER A 266 21.94 -6.88 -20.27
CA SER A 266 22.09 -5.56 -20.91
C SER A 266 20.86 -5.09 -21.70
N HIS A 267 19.92 -5.96 -22.08
CA HIS A 267 18.75 -5.62 -22.90
C HIS A 267 17.44 -6.19 -22.32
N CYS A 268 16.96 -5.61 -21.22
CA CYS A 268 15.84 -6.14 -20.44
C CYS A 268 14.86 -5.02 -20.02
N SER A 269 14.14 -4.49 -21.00
CA SER A 269 13.16 -3.41 -20.79
C SER A 269 12.04 -3.80 -19.83
N ASP A 270 11.57 -5.04 -19.92
CA ASP A 270 10.55 -5.63 -19.06
C ASP A 270 10.99 -5.67 -17.59
N LEU A 271 12.06 -6.41 -17.29
CA LEU A 271 12.56 -6.55 -15.92
C LEU A 271 13.00 -5.21 -15.32
N ALA A 272 13.75 -4.39 -16.07
CA ALA A 272 14.22 -3.10 -15.58
C ALA A 272 13.06 -2.16 -15.26
N THR A 273 11.98 -2.20 -16.05
CA THR A 273 10.81 -1.35 -15.83
C THR A 273 9.92 -1.84 -14.69
N GLU A 274 9.71 -3.16 -14.52
CA GLU A 274 9.00 -3.67 -13.33
C GLU A 274 9.81 -3.41 -12.05
N MET A 275 11.14 -3.54 -12.10
CA MET A 275 11.99 -3.19 -10.96
C MET A 275 11.98 -1.68 -10.67
N ALA A 276 11.85 -0.83 -11.70
CA ALA A 276 11.58 0.60 -11.53
C ALA A 276 10.21 0.87 -10.90
N ALA A 277 9.15 0.13 -11.31
CA ALA A 277 7.83 0.20 -10.70
C ALA A 277 7.85 -0.20 -9.21
N ALA A 278 8.58 -1.26 -8.87
CA ALA A 278 8.76 -1.71 -7.49
C ALA A 278 9.47 -0.67 -6.62
N LEU A 279 10.53 -0.04 -7.13
CA LEU A 279 11.25 1.02 -6.40
C LEU A 279 10.43 2.31 -6.28
N ALA A 280 9.69 2.72 -7.33
CA ALA A 280 8.86 3.92 -7.33
C ALA A 280 7.61 3.80 -6.46
N SER A 281 6.93 2.64 -6.47
CA SER A 281 5.83 2.36 -5.54
C SER A 281 6.34 2.30 -4.09
N ALA A 282 7.46 1.62 -3.83
CA ALA A 282 8.08 1.61 -2.51
C ALA A 282 8.49 3.02 -2.02
N SER A 283 8.93 3.93 -2.92
CA SER A 283 9.31 5.29 -2.50
C SER A 283 8.13 6.11 -1.96
N ILE A 284 6.90 5.84 -2.44
CA ILE A 284 5.67 6.44 -1.92
C ILE A 284 5.35 5.87 -0.53
N VAL A 285 5.45 4.54 -0.35
CA VAL A 285 5.28 3.86 0.95
C VAL A 285 6.25 4.37 2.03
N PHE A 286 7.45 4.81 1.63
CA PHE A 286 8.48 5.36 2.51
C PHE A 286 8.64 6.88 2.45
N LYS A 287 7.65 7.64 1.96
CA LYS A 287 7.69 9.12 1.90
C LYS A 287 8.09 9.78 3.22
N ASP A 288 7.70 9.18 4.35
CA ASP A 288 8.04 9.60 5.71
C ASP A 288 9.56 9.67 5.95
N ASN A 289 10.32 8.78 5.31
CA ASN A 289 11.78 8.78 5.28
C ASN A 289 12.26 9.34 3.94
N ARG A 290 12.24 10.68 3.83
CA ARG A 290 12.62 11.42 2.62
C ARG A 290 13.97 10.99 2.02
N ALA A 291 14.97 10.68 2.85
CA ALA A 291 16.29 10.25 2.36
C ALA A 291 16.26 8.86 1.70
N TYR A 292 15.50 7.92 2.26
CA TYR A 292 15.31 6.60 1.68
C TYR A 292 14.40 6.65 0.44
N SER A 293 13.28 7.40 0.52
CA SER A 293 12.36 7.63 -0.60
C SER A 293 13.08 8.22 -1.82
N LEU A 294 13.89 9.27 -1.65
CA LEU A 294 14.67 9.85 -2.75
C LEU A 294 15.69 8.86 -3.36
N ARG A 295 16.30 7.99 -2.56
CA ARG A 295 17.21 6.94 -3.07
C ARG A 295 16.47 5.89 -3.90
N LEU A 296 15.26 5.53 -3.49
CA LEU A 296 14.38 4.62 -4.25
C LEU A 296 13.93 5.26 -5.57
N VAL A 297 13.50 6.53 -5.55
CA VAL A 297 13.18 7.31 -6.78
C VAL A 297 14.38 7.38 -7.72
N HIS A 298 15.59 7.64 -7.21
CA HIS A 298 16.81 7.69 -8.01
C HIS A 298 17.07 6.36 -8.74
N GLY A 299 17.01 5.26 -7.99
CA GLY A 299 17.17 3.91 -8.54
C GLY A 299 16.10 3.57 -9.60
N ALA A 300 14.84 3.94 -9.34
CA ALA A 300 13.74 3.74 -10.29
C ALA A 300 13.95 4.53 -11.59
N ARG A 301 14.40 5.79 -11.52
CA ARG A 301 14.71 6.61 -12.69
C ARG A 301 15.85 6.03 -13.52
N THR A 302 16.92 5.60 -12.85
CA THR A 302 18.11 4.98 -13.47
C THR A 302 17.75 3.71 -14.24
N LEU A 303 17.00 2.80 -13.61
CA LEU A 303 16.51 1.58 -14.24
C LEU A 303 15.58 1.85 -15.42
N PHE A 304 14.65 2.80 -15.29
CA PHE A 304 13.70 3.11 -16.36
C PHE A 304 14.37 3.77 -17.55
N GLN A 305 15.38 4.62 -17.34
CA GLN A 305 16.17 5.15 -18.44
C GLN A 305 16.91 4.02 -19.17
N PHE A 306 17.61 3.15 -18.44
CA PHE A 306 18.25 1.95 -19.01
C PHE A 306 17.26 1.08 -19.81
N ALA A 307 16.06 0.83 -19.27
CA ALA A 307 15.00 0.08 -19.92
C ALA A 307 14.53 0.70 -21.25
N ARG A 308 14.56 2.03 -21.36
CA ARG A 308 14.13 2.80 -22.54
C ARG A 308 15.21 2.93 -23.60
N ASP A 309 16.47 2.97 -23.18
CA ASP A 309 17.65 3.12 -24.02
C ASP A 309 18.12 1.75 -24.57
N GLN A 310 18.25 0.73 -23.71
CA GLN A 310 18.71 -0.62 -24.07
C GLN A 310 17.53 -1.60 -24.21
N ARG A 311 16.85 -1.55 -25.37
CA ARG A 311 15.58 -2.28 -25.55
C ARG A 311 15.74 -3.77 -25.85
N GLY A 312 15.06 -4.59 -25.04
CA GLY A 312 14.98 -6.04 -25.22
C GLY A 312 14.03 -6.69 -24.20
N ARG A 313 13.87 -8.02 -24.29
CA ARG A 313 13.16 -8.82 -23.27
C ARG A 313 14.20 -9.61 -22.48
N TYR A 314 14.13 -9.62 -21.16
CA TYR A 314 15.11 -10.34 -20.33
C TYR A 314 15.12 -11.85 -20.57
N SER A 315 13.98 -12.42 -20.99
CA SER A 315 13.85 -13.83 -21.37
C SER A 315 14.10 -14.02 -22.88
N GLU A 316 15.33 -13.78 -23.33
CA GLU A 316 15.74 -14.08 -24.71
C GLU A 316 15.62 -15.59 -25.02
N ARG A 317 15.52 -15.95 -26.31
CA ARG A 317 15.35 -17.36 -26.72
C ARG A 317 16.59 -18.18 -26.33
N GLY A 318 16.40 -19.20 -25.50
CA GLY A 318 17.49 -20.02 -24.96
C GLY A 318 18.09 -19.50 -23.65
N SER A 319 17.61 -18.37 -23.12
CA SER A 319 17.85 -18.00 -21.72
C SER A 319 17.13 -18.96 -20.78
N GLU A 320 17.70 -19.17 -19.59
CA GLU A 320 17.03 -19.91 -18.52
C GLU A 320 15.73 -19.22 -18.06
N ALA A 321 15.70 -17.89 -18.05
CA ALA A 321 14.51 -17.12 -17.71
C ALA A 321 13.32 -17.55 -18.58
N ALA A 322 13.52 -17.81 -19.89
CA ALA A 322 12.49 -18.27 -20.79
C ALA A 322 11.96 -19.70 -20.52
N ILE A 323 12.57 -20.47 -19.60
CA ILE A 323 12.10 -21.80 -19.18
C ILE A 323 11.10 -21.67 -18.00
N PHE A 324 11.33 -20.71 -17.10
CA PHE A 324 10.55 -20.55 -15.86
C PHE A 324 9.59 -19.36 -15.89
N TYR A 325 10.10 -18.20 -16.31
CA TYR A 325 9.42 -16.90 -16.33
C TYR A 325 9.66 -16.23 -17.69
N ASN A 326 9.03 -16.77 -18.74
CA ASN A 326 9.13 -16.24 -20.10
C ASN A 326 8.24 -14.99 -20.27
N SER A 327 8.86 -13.82 -20.49
CA SER A 327 8.14 -12.58 -20.77
C SER A 327 7.50 -12.59 -22.15
N THR A 328 6.24 -12.17 -22.25
CA THR A 328 5.55 -12.03 -23.54
C THR A 328 5.80 -10.68 -24.20
N SER A 329 6.07 -9.64 -23.41
CA SER A 329 6.07 -8.22 -23.79
C SER A 329 7.09 -7.43 -22.95
N TYR A 330 7.30 -6.16 -23.31
CA TYR A 330 7.88 -5.12 -22.44
C TYR A 330 7.08 -3.79 -22.51
N TRP A 331 6.00 -3.75 -23.29
CA TRP A 331 5.31 -2.50 -23.64
C TRP A 331 4.27 -2.11 -22.59
N ASP A 332 3.61 -3.08 -21.97
CA ASP A 332 2.73 -2.88 -20.82
C ASP A 332 3.53 -2.53 -19.55
N GLU A 333 4.76 -3.04 -19.39
CA GLU A 333 5.69 -2.52 -18.39
C GLU A 333 5.97 -1.04 -18.60
N PHE A 334 6.25 -0.56 -19.83
CA PHE A 334 6.47 0.87 -20.07
C PHE A 334 5.27 1.75 -19.66
N VAL A 335 4.03 1.23 -19.76
CA VAL A 335 2.84 1.93 -19.23
C VAL A 335 2.82 1.86 -17.69
N TRP A 336 3.09 0.69 -17.12
CA TRP A 336 3.06 0.41 -15.68
C TRP A 336 4.15 1.16 -14.88
N GLY A 337 5.42 1.02 -15.26
CA GLY A 337 6.53 1.74 -14.64
C GLY A 337 6.47 3.24 -14.91
N GLY A 338 5.93 3.67 -16.06
CA GLY A 338 5.61 5.07 -16.33
C GLY A 338 4.58 5.64 -15.36
N ALA A 339 3.52 4.88 -15.04
CA ALA A 339 2.54 5.26 -14.02
C ALA A 339 3.16 5.40 -12.64
N TRP A 340 3.93 4.41 -12.20
CA TRP A 340 4.55 4.43 -10.87
C TRP A 340 5.61 5.53 -10.72
N LEU A 341 6.43 5.77 -11.75
CA LEU A 341 7.35 6.91 -11.76
C LEU A 341 6.62 8.26 -11.79
N TYR A 342 5.50 8.36 -12.49
CA TYR A 342 4.68 9.56 -12.46
C TYR A 342 4.18 9.85 -11.02
N TYR A 343 3.56 8.87 -10.35
CA TYR A 343 3.08 9.04 -8.97
C TYR A 343 4.20 9.32 -7.98
N ALA A 344 5.39 8.75 -8.18
CA ALA A 344 6.56 8.95 -7.32
C ALA A 344 7.31 10.28 -7.55
N THR A 345 7.14 10.94 -8.69
CA THR A 345 7.96 12.12 -9.07
C THR A 345 7.19 13.36 -9.49
N GLY A 346 5.92 13.25 -9.86
CA GLY A 346 5.13 14.34 -10.43
C GLY A 346 5.58 14.82 -11.81
N ASN A 347 6.50 14.11 -12.48
CA ASN A 347 7.06 14.54 -13.77
C ASN A 347 6.19 14.07 -14.95
N ASP A 348 5.48 15.02 -15.58
CA ASP A 348 4.54 14.77 -16.68
C ASP A 348 5.14 14.04 -17.90
N SER A 349 6.46 14.02 -18.09
CA SER A 349 7.08 13.23 -19.17
C SER A 349 6.84 11.72 -19.02
N TYR A 350 6.70 11.21 -17.79
CA TYR A 350 6.30 9.83 -17.53
C TYR A 350 4.81 9.61 -17.82
N LEU A 351 3.96 10.61 -17.55
CA LEU A 351 2.53 10.55 -17.89
C LEU A 351 2.35 10.51 -19.42
N GLN A 352 2.98 11.44 -20.15
CA GLN A 352 2.96 11.50 -21.62
C GLN A 352 3.43 10.21 -22.28
N LEU A 353 4.39 9.52 -21.66
CA LEU A 353 4.91 8.24 -22.14
C LEU A 353 3.92 7.09 -21.89
N ALA A 354 3.37 6.98 -20.68
CA ALA A 354 2.42 5.92 -20.33
C ALA A 354 1.06 6.09 -21.04
N THR A 355 0.60 7.33 -21.27
CA THR A 355 -0.55 7.65 -22.11
C THR A 355 -0.18 7.84 -23.58
N ASN A 356 0.94 7.27 -24.07
CA ASN A 356 1.26 7.35 -25.50
C ASN A 356 0.43 6.31 -26.29
N PRO A 357 -0.31 6.72 -27.35
CA PRO A 357 -1.19 5.79 -28.07
C PRO A 357 -0.43 4.68 -28.81
N GLY A 358 0.81 4.94 -29.24
CA GLY A 358 1.68 3.93 -29.85
C GLY A 358 2.12 2.87 -28.85
N ILE A 359 2.54 3.29 -27.64
CA ILE A 359 2.91 2.37 -26.56
C ILE A 359 1.70 1.55 -26.10
N ALA A 360 0.55 2.20 -25.86
CA ALA A 360 -0.69 1.51 -25.54
C ALA A 360 -1.11 0.48 -26.63
N LYS A 361 -0.91 0.81 -27.91
CA LYS A 361 -1.18 -0.11 -29.03
C LYS A 361 -0.23 -1.32 -29.03
N HIS A 362 1.05 -1.13 -28.75
CA HIS A 362 2.03 -2.21 -28.69
C HIS A 362 1.91 -3.07 -27.42
N ALA A 363 1.46 -2.49 -26.31
CA ALA A 363 1.06 -3.19 -25.08
C ALA A 363 -0.21 -4.05 -25.26
N GLY A 364 -0.86 -4.02 -26.42
CA GLY A 364 -2.08 -4.77 -26.67
C GLY A 364 -3.33 -4.17 -26.01
N ALA A 365 -3.31 -2.90 -25.57
CA ALA A 365 -4.45 -2.28 -24.88
C ALA A 365 -5.77 -2.41 -25.66
N PHE A 366 -5.71 -2.34 -26.99
CA PHE A 366 -6.86 -2.42 -27.90
C PHE A 366 -7.15 -3.84 -28.44
N TRP A 367 -6.46 -4.88 -27.95
CA TRP A 367 -6.57 -6.27 -28.45
C TRP A 367 -7.33 -7.18 -27.48
N GLY A 368 -8.56 -7.59 -27.83
CA GLY A 368 -9.42 -8.46 -27.01
C GLY A 368 -9.00 -9.93 -26.93
N GLY A 369 -7.70 -10.23 -26.78
CA GLY A 369 -7.13 -11.58 -26.74
C GLY A 369 -7.64 -12.46 -25.59
N PRO A 370 -7.31 -13.76 -25.56
CA PRO A 370 -7.80 -14.70 -24.55
C PRO A 370 -7.47 -14.24 -23.13
N ASP A 371 -6.20 -14.01 -22.82
CA ASP A 371 -5.68 -13.55 -21.52
C ASP A 371 -5.86 -12.03 -21.26
N TYR A 372 -6.68 -11.33 -22.07
CA TYR A 372 -6.96 -9.89 -21.88
C TYR A 372 -7.76 -9.64 -20.60
N GLY A 373 -7.29 -8.73 -19.75
CA GLY A 373 -7.87 -8.44 -18.44
C GLY A 373 -7.30 -9.28 -17.29
N VAL A 374 -6.29 -10.13 -17.55
CA VAL A 374 -5.62 -10.95 -16.54
C VAL A 374 -4.33 -10.27 -16.06
N LEU A 375 -4.32 -9.74 -14.84
CA LEU A 375 -3.10 -9.20 -14.21
C LEU A 375 -2.21 -10.35 -13.69
N SER A 376 -0.94 -10.34 -14.05
CA SER A 376 0.06 -11.32 -13.60
C SER A 376 1.46 -10.71 -13.48
N TRP A 377 2.44 -11.52 -13.09
CA TRP A 377 3.86 -11.15 -13.15
C TRP A 377 4.37 -10.92 -14.59
N ASP A 378 3.63 -11.38 -15.61
CA ASP A 378 3.92 -11.19 -17.04
C ASP A 378 3.10 -10.04 -17.62
N ASN A 379 1.77 -10.10 -17.55
CA ASN A 379 0.89 -9.08 -18.14
C ASN A 379 0.49 -8.03 -17.08
N LYS A 380 0.94 -6.77 -17.27
CA LYS A 380 0.64 -5.65 -16.35
C LYS A 380 -0.56 -4.82 -16.79
N LEU A 381 -1.06 -5.01 -18.02
CA LEU A 381 -2.01 -4.13 -18.70
C LEU A 381 -3.25 -3.82 -17.84
N ALA A 382 -3.89 -4.84 -17.28
CA ALA A 382 -5.11 -4.68 -16.48
C ALA A 382 -4.86 -3.85 -15.20
N GLY A 383 -3.72 -4.04 -14.54
CA GLY A 383 -3.31 -3.25 -13.37
C GLY A 383 -3.05 -1.80 -13.75
N ALA A 384 -2.28 -1.56 -14.82
CA ALA A 384 -1.98 -0.23 -15.34
C ALA A 384 -3.26 0.53 -15.76
N GLN A 385 -4.16 -0.13 -16.49
CA GLN A 385 -5.47 0.43 -16.87
C GLN A 385 -6.32 0.82 -15.65
N ILE A 386 -6.28 0.07 -14.55
CA ILE A 386 -7.05 0.39 -13.33
C ILE A 386 -6.42 1.55 -12.54
N SER A 387 -5.09 1.61 -12.41
CA SER A 387 -4.41 2.73 -11.72
C SER A 387 -4.78 4.10 -12.30
N TYR A 388 -5.07 4.18 -13.59
CA TYR A 388 -5.44 5.43 -14.26
C TYR A 388 -6.94 5.83 -14.16
N VAL A 389 -7.89 4.97 -13.74
CA VAL A 389 -9.26 5.01 -14.34
C VAL A 389 -10.50 4.64 -13.47
N VAL A 390 -11.61 5.41 -13.66
CA VAL A 390 -13.04 5.28 -13.24
C VAL A 390 -13.95 6.09 -14.24
N SER A 391 -15.13 6.62 -13.91
CA SER A 391 -16.37 6.74 -14.74
C SER A 391 -16.70 8.07 -15.49
N TYR A 392 -17.76 8.08 -16.33
CA TYR A 392 -18.41 9.26 -16.94
C TYR A 392 -19.95 9.04 -17.15
N ASN A 393 -20.74 10.13 -17.06
CA ASN A 393 -22.21 10.27 -17.20
C ASN A 393 -22.99 9.97 -15.91
N ILE A 394 -23.36 10.95 -15.07
CA ILE A 394 -23.24 12.42 -15.17
C ILE A 394 -22.24 12.91 -14.11
N ILE A 395 -21.37 13.88 -14.47
CA ILE A 395 -20.14 14.29 -13.75
C ILE A 395 -19.01 13.22 -13.90
N PRO A 396 -17.72 13.60 -14.12
CA PRO A 396 -16.85 12.77 -14.97
C PRO A 396 -15.41 12.58 -14.47
N LYS A 397 -15.10 11.43 -13.86
CA LYS A 397 -13.93 11.32 -12.97
C LYS A 397 -13.32 9.91 -12.96
N CYS A 398 -12.05 9.79 -13.35
CA CYS A 398 -11.37 8.51 -13.66
C CYS A 398 -9.94 8.42 -13.05
N ARG A 399 -9.64 7.63 -12.00
CA ARG A 399 -8.62 7.95 -10.94
C ARG A 399 -7.72 9.19 -11.11
N LEU A 400 -6.77 9.22 -12.05
CA LEU A 400 -5.98 10.43 -12.34
C LEU A 400 -6.88 11.62 -12.76
N ARG A 401 -7.78 11.39 -13.73
CA ARG A 401 -8.90 12.27 -14.11
C ARG A 401 -9.96 12.46 -13.00
N LEU A 402 -9.91 11.71 -11.90
CA LEU A 402 -10.87 11.75 -10.78
C LEU A 402 -10.51 12.86 -9.80
N PHE A 403 -9.23 12.90 -9.43
CA PHE A 403 -8.69 13.80 -8.42
C PHE A 403 -7.85 14.95 -9.02
N LEU A 404 -7.34 14.81 -10.25
CA LEU A 404 -6.48 15.81 -10.91
C LEU A 404 -6.98 16.31 -12.28
N ASN A 405 -7.81 15.55 -13.00
CA ASN A 405 -8.42 15.92 -14.31
C ASN A 405 -7.46 16.56 -15.34
N PRO A 406 -6.52 15.79 -15.94
CA PRO A 406 -5.41 16.33 -16.75
C PRO A 406 -5.76 17.07 -18.06
N GLY A 407 -7.02 17.05 -18.49
CA GLY A 407 -7.44 17.69 -19.75
C GLY A 407 -6.76 17.14 -21.01
N TYR A 408 -6.60 18.02 -22.01
CA TYR A 408 -5.90 17.73 -23.27
C TYR A 408 -4.37 17.79 -23.07
N PRO A 409 -3.58 16.87 -23.66
CA PRO A 409 -3.95 15.85 -24.66
C PRO A 409 -4.36 14.48 -24.07
N TYR A 410 -4.30 14.31 -22.74
CA TYR A 410 -4.38 12.99 -22.10
C TYR A 410 -5.77 12.33 -22.14
N GLU A 411 -6.83 13.14 -22.26
CA GLU A 411 -8.23 12.72 -22.09
C GLU A 411 -8.66 11.52 -22.97
N GLU A 412 -8.28 11.48 -24.25
CA GLU A 412 -8.75 10.42 -25.16
C GLU A 412 -8.29 9.02 -24.72
N ILE A 413 -7.07 8.90 -24.23
CA ILE A 413 -6.47 7.62 -23.87
C ILE A 413 -6.90 7.20 -22.47
N LEU A 414 -7.04 8.15 -21.54
CA LEU A 414 -7.67 7.92 -20.24
C LEU A 414 -9.16 7.49 -20.39
N ARG A 415 -9.89 8.06 -21.35
CA ARG A 415 -11.25 7.63 -21.74
C ARG A 415 -11.26 6.22 -22.35
N THR A 416 -10.25 5.87 -23.14
CA THR A 416 -10.22 4.57 -23.81
C THR A 416 -9.82 3.44 -22.85
N PHE A 417 -8.85 3.69 -21.96
CA PHE A 417 -8.58 2.81 -20.81
C PHE A 417 -9.83 2.67 -19.90
N HIS A 418 -10.76 3.62 -19.86
CA HIS A 418 -12.02 3.48 -19.12
C HIS A 418 -13.03 2.51 -19.71
N ASN A 419 -13.25 2.56 -21.02
CA ASN A 419 -14.07 1.55 -21.65
C ASN A 419 -13.47 0.14 -21.40
N GLN A 420 -12.15 0.03 -21.48
CA GLN A 420 -11.40 -1.22 -21.28
C GLN A 420 -11.48 -1.74 -19.83
N THR A 421 -11.16 -0.92 -18.82
CA THR A 421 -11.30 -1.29 -17.39
C THR A 421 -12.73 -1.71 -17.07
N SER A 422 -13.74 -0.99 -17.58
CA SER A 422 -15.14 -1.35 -17.37
C SER A 422 -15.47 -2.71 -17.97
N ILE A 423 -15.05 -2.97 -19.23
CA ILE A 423 -15.23 -4.26 -19.90
C ILE A 423 -14.53 -5.40 -19.14
N ILE A 424 -13.33 -5.17 -18.60
CA ILE A 424 -12.59 -6.15 -17.78
C ILE A 424 -13.38 -6.46 -16.50
N MET A 425 -13.89 -5.46 -15.79
CA MET A 425 -14.71 -5.65 -14.59
C MET A 425 -16.01 -6.40 -14.89
N CYS A 426 -16.65 -6.13 -16.02
CA CYS A 426 -17.80 -6.90 -16.50
C CYS A 426 -17.44 -8.36 -16.77
N SER A 427 -16.26 -8.63 -17.38
CA SER A 427 -15.82 -9.98 -17.72
C SER A 427 -15.62 -10.91 -16.51
N TYR A 428 -15.39 -10.34 -15.32
CA TYR A 428 -15.28 -11.09 -14.06
C TYR A 428 -16.63 -11.55 -13.51
N LEU A 429 -17.76 -10.96 -13.95
CA LEU A 429 -19.10 -11.29 -13.45
C LEU A 429 -19.64 -12.60 -14.05
N PRO A 430 -20.46 -13.39 -13.33
CA PRO A 430 -20.91 -14.72 -13.77
C PRO A 430 -21.87 -14.70 -14.97
N ILE A 431 -22.40 -13.53 -15.33
CA ILE A 431 -23.32 -13.33 -16.46
C ILE A 431 -22.55 -13.28 -17.80
N PHE A 432 -21.24 -13.04 -17.78
CA PHE A 432 -20.40 -12.94 -18.98
C PHE A 432 -19.54 -14.19 -19.17
N THR A 433 -19.59 -14.76 -20.38
CA THR A 433 -18.92 -16.02 -20.76
C THR A 433 -17.47 -15.85 -21.22
N LYS A 434 -16.83 -14.72 -20.93
CA LYS A 434 -15.43 -14.43 -21.31
C LYS A 434 -14.43 -15.32 -20.56
N PHE A 435 -14.73 -15.66 -19.30
CA PHE A 435 -13.95 -16.59 -18.50
C PHE A 435 -14.87 -17.69 -17.96
N ASN A 436 -14.40 -18.94 -18.07
CA ASN A 436 -15.06 -20.09 -17.48
C ASN A 436 -14.96 -20.06 -15.94
N ARG A 437 -15.76 -20.90 -15.27
CA ARG A 437 -15.67 -21.16 -13.84
C ARG A 437 -15.71 -22.65 -13.57
N THR A 438 -15.00 -23.07 -12.52
CA THR A 438 -15.10 -24.42 -11.97
C THR A 438 -16.49 -24.67 -11.38
N ARG A 439 -16.83 -25.92 -11.05
CA ARG A 439 -18.13 -26.26 -10.43
C ARG A 439 -18.28 -25.66 -9.03
N GLY A 440 -17.17 -25.41 -8.35
CA GLY A 440 -17.10 -24.67 -7.09
C GLY A 440 -17.12 -23.14 -7.22
N GLY A 441 -17.17 -22.58 -8.44
CA GLY A 441 -17.30 -21.14 -8.68
C GLY A 441 -15.99 -20.35 -8.77
N LEU A 442 -14.83 -21.02 -8.85
CA LEU A 442 -13.53 -20.38 -9.06
C LEU A 442 -13.39 -19.91 -10.52
N ILE A 443 -12.91 -18.69 -10.76
CA ILE A 443 -12.73 -18.14 -12.11
C ILE A 443 -11.47 -18.65 -12.82
N GLU A 444 -11.61 -19.17 -14.04
CA GLU A 444 -10.53 -19.79 -14.82
C GLU A 444 -9.75 -18.78 -15.67
N LEU A 445 -9.13 -17.78 -15.03
CA LEU A 445 -8.38 -16.70 -15.70
C LEU A 445 -7.15 -17.21 -16.49
N ASN A 446 -6.65 -18.41 -16.18
CA ASN A 446 -5.55 -19.08 -16.87
C ASN A 446 -6.01 -20.10 -17.92
N HIS A 447 -7.31 -20.09 -18.29
CA HIS A 447 -7.92 -20.99 -19.28
C HIS A 447 -7.75 -22.49 -18.97
N GLY A 448 -7.82 -22.86 -17.68
CA GLY A 448 -7.74 -24.26 -17.22
C GLY A 448 -6.33 -24.86 -17.20
N ARG A 449 -5.29 -24.02 -17.30
CA ARG A 449 -3.88 -24.39 -17.07
C ARG A 449 -3.61 -24.65 -15.57
N PRO A 450 -2.42 -25.16 -15.19
CA PRO A 450 -1.99 -25.19 -13.79
C PRO A 450 -1.88 -23.81 -13.12
N GLN A 451 -1.73 -23.82 -11.79
CA GLN A 451 -1.50 -22.64 -10.95
C GLN A 451 -2.53 -21.48 -11.10
N PRO A 452 -3.86 -21.73 -11.02
CA PRO A 452 -4.86 -20.68 -11.21
C PRO A 452 -4.88 -19.59 -10.13
N LEU A 453 -4.56 -19.90 -8.87
CA LEU A 453 -4.90 -19.01 -7.75
C LEU A 453 -4.17 -17.66 -7.76
N GLN A 454 -2.96 -17.59 -8.32
CA GLN A 454 -2.22 -16.33 -8.46
C GLN A 454 -2.97 -15.28 -9.30
N TYR A 455 -3.68 -15.71 -10.35
CA TYR A 455 -4.48 -14.84 -11.20
C TYR A 455 -5.80 -14.45 -10.52
N VAL A 456 -6.40 -15.39 -9.79
CA VAL A 456 -7.66 -15.20 -9.07
C VAL A 456 -7.53 -14.15 -7.96
N VAL A 457 -6.46 -14.18 -7.16
CA VAL A 457 -6.25 -13.17 -6.12
C VAL A 457 -5.99 -11.78 -6.71
N ASN A 458 -5.27 -11.69 -7.83
CA ASN A 458 -5.05 -10.43 -8.53
C ASN A 458 -6.39 -9.85 -9.02
N ALA A 459 -7.25 -10.66 -9.66
CA ALA A 459 -8.58 -10.22 -10.08
C ALA A 459 -9.49 -9.82 -8.91
N ALA A 460 -9.43 -10.53 -7.78
CA ALA A 460 -10.19 -10.19 -6.57
C ALA A 460 -9.72 -8.86 -5.94
N PHE A 461 -8.40 -8.61 -5.90
CA PHE A 461 -7.85 -7.32 -5.49
C PHE A 461 -8.31 -6.19 -6.42
N LEU A 462 -8.14 -6.36 -7.74
CA LEU A 462 -8.52 -5.36 -8.74
C LEU A 462 -10.02 -5.04 -8.73
N ALA A 463 -10.88 -6.05 -8.58
CA ALA A 463 -12.33 -5.87 -8.48
C ALA A 463 -12.72 -5.08 -7.22
N THR A 464 -12.08 -5.37 -6.08
CA THR A 464 -12.31 -4.62 -4.83
C THR A 464 -11.82 -3.18 -4.98
N LEU A 465 -10.62 -2.98 -5.52
CA LEU A 465 -10.02 -1.66 -5.69
C LEU A 465 -10.83 -0.75 -6.64
N TYR A 466 -11.36 -1.30 -7.74
CA TYR A 466 -12.22 -0.55 -8.66
C TYR A 466 -13.58 -0.20 -8.05
N SER A 467 -14.19 -1.12 -7.27
CA SER A 467 -15.36 -0.80 -6.43
C SER A 467 -15.07 0.37 -5.48
N ASP A 468 -13.91 0.34 -4.83
CA ASP A 468 -13.59 1.30 -3.78
C ASP A 468 -13.19 2.67 -4.36
N TYR A 469 -12.63 2.71 -5.57
CA TYR A 469 -12.49 3.96 -6.32
C TYR A 469 -13.85 4.53 -6.79
N LEU A 470 -14.83 3.68 -7.15
CA LEU A 470 -16.20 4.12 -7.48
C LEU A 470 -16.92 4.68 -6.25
N GLU A 471 -16.85 3.98 -5.11
CA GLU A 471 -17.41 4.43 -3.83
C GLU A 471 -16.73 5.73 -3.35
N ALA A 472 -15.40 5.83 -3.49
CA ALA A 472 -14.64 7.07 -3.26
C ALA A 472 -14.88 8.18 -4.29
N ALA A 473 -15.57 7.89 -5.40
CA ALA A 473 -16.03 8.84 -6.41
C ALA A 473 -17.52 9.21 -6.26
N ASP A 474 -18.16 8.83 -5.14
CA ASP A 474 -19.59 9.00 -4.89
C ASP A 474 -20.46 8.37 -6.01
N THR A 475 -19.93 7.36 -6.70
CA THR A 475 -20.51 6.72 -7.89
C THR A 475 -21.03 5.33 -7.52
N PRO A 476 -22.36 5.07 -7.52
CA PRO A 476 -22.95 3.87 -6.91
C PRO A 476 -22.73 2.56 -7.70
N GLY A 477 -22.14 2.63 -8.90
CA GLY A 477 -21.97 1.49 -9.79
C GLY A 477 -21.48 1.89 -11.19
N TRP A 478 -21.47 0.94 -12.12
CA TRP A 478 -21.07 1.15 -13.53
C TRP A 478 -21.94 0.33 -14.48
N TYR A 479 -21.83 0.60 -15.79
CA TYR A 479 -22.61 -0.08 -16.82
C TYR A 479 -21.79 -1.19 -17.52
N CYS A 480 -22.43 -2.34 -17.73
CA CYS A 480 -21.93 -3.44 -18.54
C CYS A 480 -22.88 -3.66 -19.72
N GLY A 481 -22.62 -2.96 -20.83
CA GLY A 481 -23.57 -2.87 -21.93
C GLY A 481 -24.85 -2.14 -21.47
N PRO A 482 -26.05 -2.70 -21.68
CA PRO A 482 -27.31 -2.06 -21.27
C PRO A 482 -27.57 -2.13 -19.75
N ASN A 483 -26.85 -2.98 -19.00
CA ASN A 483 -27.19 -3.31 -17.62
C ASN A 483 -26.30 -2.55 -16.62
N PHE A 484 -26.92 -1.92 -15.61
CA PHE A 484 -26.23 -1.27 -14.50
C PHE A 484 -25.92 -2.26 -13.37
N TYR A 485 -24.73 -2.17 -12.78
CA TYR A 485 -24.29 -2.99 -11.65
C TYR A 485 -23.75 -2.11 -10.52
N SER A 486 -24.19 -2.35 -9.28
CA SER A 486 -23.68 -1.66 -8.10
C SER A 486 -22.25 -2.11 -7.76
N THR A 487 -21.45 -1.21 -7.18
CA THR A 487 -20.10 -1.48 -6.63
C THR A 487 -20.02 -2.75 -5.80
N ASN A 488 -21.05 -3.01 -4.98
CA ASN A 488 -21.18 -4.20 -4.14
C ASN A 488 -20.97 -5.52 -4.92
N VAL A 489 -21.40 -5.60 -6.19
CA VAL A 489 -21.31 -6.82 -7.00
C VAL A 489 -19.84 -7.24 -7.23
N LEU A 490 -18.91 -6.28 -7.33
CA LEU A 490 -17.48 -6.58 -7.44
C LEU A 490 -16.84 -6.98 -6.11
N ARG A 491 -17.28 -6.36 -4.99
CA ARG A 491 -16.85 -6.78 -3.65
C ARG A 491 -17.35 -8.19 -3.33
N ASP A 492 -18.58 -8.53 -3.72
CA ASP A 492 -19.12 -9.87 -3.54
C ASP A 492 -18.44 -10.89 -4.46
N PHE A 493 -18.14 -10.55 -5.72
CA PHE A 493 -17.28 -11.37 -6.58
C PHE A 493 -15.92 -11.63 -5.92
N ALA A 494 -15.17 -10.59 -5.56
CA ALA A 494 -13.86 -10.72 -4.91
C ALA A 494 -13.95 -11.56 -3.63
N LYS A 495 -14.99 -11.35 -2.82
CA LYS A 495 -15.29 -12.13 -1.62
C LYS A 495 -15.54 -13.60 -1.92
N THR A 496 -16.30 -13.96 -2.97
CA THR A 496 -16.47 -15.38 -3.34
C THR A 496 -15.15 -16.05 -3.69
N GLN A 497 -14.26 -15.35 -4.40
CA GLN A 497 -12.99 -15.91 -4.84
C GLN A 497 -12.01 -16.07 -3.66
N ILE A 498 -11.92 -15.09 -2.76
CA ILE A 498 -11.08 -15.19 -1.56
C ILE A 498 -11.67 -16.17 -0.54
N ASP A 499 -12.99 -16.20 -0.36
CA ASP A 499 -13.63 -17.21 0.50
C ASP A 499 -13.44 -18.63 -0.04
N TYR A 500 -13.47 -18.84 -1.37
CA TYR A 500 -13.11 -20.13 -1.99
C TYR A 500 -11.68 -20.53 -1.62
N ILE A 501 -10.72 -19.60 -1.72
CA ILE A 501 -9.31 -19.82 -1.34
C ILE A 501 -9.16 -20.12 0.16
N LEU A 502 -9.92 -19.44 1.02
CA LEU A 502 -9.88 -19.64 2.47
C LEU A 502 -10.62 -20.91 2.94
N GLY A 503 -11.52 -21.48 2.14
CA GLY A 503 -12.08 -22.82 2.36
C GLY A 503 -13.50 -23.09 1.87
N LYS A 504 -14.23 -22.10 1.32
CA LYS A 504 -15.59 -22.27 0.77
C LYS A 504 -15.57 -22.84 -0.66
N ASN A 505 -14.96 -24.01 -0.80
CA ASN A 505 -14.84 -24.77 -2.04
C ASN A 505 -15.42 -26.19 -1.87
N PRO A 506 -15.60 -26.97 -2.96
CA PRO A 506 -16.18 -28.32 -2.87
C PRO A 506 -15.42 -29.29 -1.95
N ARG A 507 -14.13 -29.03 -1.68
CA ARG A 507 -13.28 -29.84 -0.79
C ARG A 507 -13.31 -29.38 0.67
N LYS A 508 -13.94 -28.24 0.99
CA LYS A 508 -13.97 -27.62 2.33
C LYS A 508 -12.56 -27.42 2.91
N MET A 509 -11.61 -27.03 2.05
CA MET A 509 -10.17 -27.03 2.32
C MET A 509 -9.57 -25.65 2.05
N SER A 510 -8.89 -25.05 3.02
CA SER A 510 -8.15 -23.80 2.76
C SER A 510 -6.95 -24.09 1.87
N PHE A 511 -6.73 -23.29 0.83
CA PHE A 511 -5.51 -23.32 0.02
C PHE A 511 -4.38 -22.45 0.63
N VAL A 512 -4.63 -21.78 1.76
CA VAL A 512 -3.64 -21.05 2.55
C VAL A 512 -3.13 -21.93 3.69
N VAL A 513 -1.85 -22.26 3.66
CA VAL A 513 -1.22 -23.20 4.60
C VAL A 513 -1.23 -22.63 6.03
N GLY A 514 -1.77 -23.40 6.98
CA GLY A 514 -1.92 -22.98 8.37
C GLY A 514 -3.08 -22.00 8.62
N PHE A 515 -4.00 -21.83 7.66
CA PHE A 515 -5.31 -21.21 7.88
C PHE A 515 -6.42 -22.28 7.91
N GLY A 516 -7.42 -22.09 8.78
CA GLY A 516 -8.49 -23.06 8.99
C GLY A 516 -8.03 -24.41 9.55
N ASN A 517 -8.97 -25.37 9.61
CA ASN A 517 -8.73 -26.71 10.18
C ASN A 517 -8.22 -27.75 9.17
N HIS A 518 -8.33 -27.46 7.87
CA HIS A 518 -7.96 -28.36 6.79
C HIS A 518 -7.25 -27.58 5.67
N TYR A 519 -5.97 -27.85 5.47
CA TYR A 519 -5.07 -27.13 4.55
C TYR A 519 -3.93 -28.06 4.04
N PRO A 520 -3.23 -27.72 2.94
CA PRO A 520 -2.14 -28.53 2.38
C PRO A 520 -1.01 -28.80 3.38
N LYS A 521 -0.55 -30.06 3.45
CA LYS A 521 0.56 -30.48 4.32
C LYS A 521 1.80 -30.92 3.56
N HIS A 522 1.70 -31.08 2.24
CA HIS A 522 2.77 -31.57 1.37
C HIS A 522 3.19 -30.51 0.35
N VAL A 523 3.33 -29.26 0.82
CA VAL A 523 3.72 -28.09 0.02
C VAL A 523 5.07 -28.33 -0.68
N HIS A 524 5.16 -28.06 -1.99
CA HIS A 524 6.40 -28.12 -2.78
C HIS A 524 7.32 -26.97 -2.36
N HIS A 525 8.05 -27.14 -1.26
CA HIS A 525 9.00 -26.14 -0.76
C HIS A 525 10.14 -26.81 0.02
N ARG A 526 11.37 -26.63 -0.48
CA ARG A 526 12.58 -27.30 0.02
C ARG A 526 12.77 -27.07 1.53
N GLY A 527 12.79 -25.82 1.97
CA GLY A 527 12.98 -25.45 3.39
C GLY A 527 11.85 -25.91 4.32
N ALA A 528 10.65 -26.21 3.80
CA ALA A 528 9.54 -26.72 4.62
C ALA A 528 9.56 -28.25 4.75
N SER A 529 9.96 -28.93 3.67
CA SER A 529 10.01 -30.40 3.59
C SER A 529 11.14 -31.04 4.41
N ILE A 530 12.26 -30.34 4.61
CA ILE A 530 13.44 -30.85 5.32
C ILE A 530 13.42 -30.38 6.78
N PRO A 531 13.53 -31.27 7.78
CA PRO A 531 13.43 -30.89 9.19
C PRO A 531 14.62 -30.01 9.65
N LYS A 532 14.36 -29.12 10.61
CA LYS A 532 15.39 -28.28 11.24
C LYS A 532 16.22 -29.04 12.30
N ASN A 533 16.97 -30.03 11.87
CA ASN A 533 17.93 -30.77 12.69
C ASN A 533 19.39 -30.32 12.42
N LYS A 534 20.32 -30.72 13.30
CA LYS A 534 21.78 -30.45 13.17
C LYS A 534 22.48 -31.28 12.07
N ILE A 535 21.73 -31.94 11.18
CA ILE A 535 22.27 -32.75 10.08
C ILE A 535 22.26 -31.88 8.83
N ARG A 536 23.40 -31.77 8.12
CA ARG A 536 23.45 -31.18 6.77
C ARG A 536 23.04 -32.24 5.76
N TYR A 537 22.14 -31.91 4.83
CA TYR A 537 21.81 -32.79 3.70
C TYR A 537 22.53 -32.31 2.44
N ASN A 538 23.23 -33.23 1.76
CA ASN A 538 23.85 -32.94 0.47
C ASN A 538 22.80 -32.90 -0.67
N CYS A 539 23.19 -32.34 -1.82
CA CYS A 539 22.37 -32.14 -3.01
C CYS A 539 21.29 -33.23 -3.29
N LYS A 540 21.69 -34.51 -3.32
CA LYS A 540 20.78 -35.65 -3.57
C LYS A 540 20.16 -36.23 -2.29
N GLY A 541 20.83 -36.14 -1.14
CA GLY A 541 20.40 -36.76 0.11
C GLY A 541 19.13 -36.16 0.73
N GLY A 542 18.69 -34.99 0.27
CA GLY A 542 17.41 -34.39 0.65
C GLY A 542 16.21 -34.79 -0.25
N TRP A 543 16.41 -35.45 -1.40
CA TRP A 543 15.29 -35.87 -2.27
C TRP A 543 14.34 -36.85 -1.54
N LYS A 544 14.83 -37.63 -0.58
CA LYS A 544 13.99 -38.43 0.33
C LYS A 544 12.96 -37.63 1.13
N TRP A 545 13.20 -36.34 1.38
CA TRP A 545 12.25 -35.41 2.01
C TRP A 545 11.28 -34.80 0.99
N ARG A 546 11.64 -34.77 -0.30
CA ARG A 546 10.72 -34.46 -1.38
C ARG A 546 9.71 -35.60 -1.57
N ASP A 547 10.23 -36.83 -1.67
CA ASP A 547 9.47 -38.01 -2.11
C ASP A 547 8.77 -38.76 -0.98
N THR A 548 8.91 -38.32 0.29
CA THR A 548 8.21 -38.96 1.42
C THR A 548 6.72 -38.65 1.46
N THR A 549 5.92 -39.67 1.77
CA THR A 549 4.46 -39.57 2.05
C THR A 549 4.13 -38.94 3.40
N LYS A 550 5.13 -38.52 4.18
CA LYS A 550 4.93 -37.78 5.44
C LYS A 550 4.69 -36.29 5.15
N PRO A 551 3.90 -35.59 5.98
CA PRO A 551 3.71 -34.14 5.86
C PRO A 551 5.01 -33.37 6.08
N ASN A 552 5.06 -32.12 5.61
CA ASN A 552 6.19 -31.22 5.83
C ASN A 552 6.46 -31.03 7.34
N PRO A 553 7.68 -31.31 7.84
CA PRO A 553 8.01 -31.16 9.25
C PRO A 553 7.95 -29.70 9.72
N ASN A 554 8.20 -28.74 8.83
CA ASN A 554 8.03 -27.32 9.11
C ASN A 554 6.76 -26.82 8.40
N THR A 555 5.80 -26.26 9.14
CA THR A 555 4.61 -25.66 8.52
C THR A 555 4.96 -24.31 7.89
N LEU A 556 4.72 -24.18 6.58
CA LEU A 556 4.96 -22.96 5.80
C LEU A 556 3.76 -22.01 5.93
N VAL A 557 3.57 -21.46 7.12
CA VAL A 557 2.41 -20.62 7.47
C VAL A 557 2.26 -19.47 6.46
N GLY A 558 1.07 -19.35 5.87
CA GLY A 558 0.73 -18.28 4.94
C GLY A 558 0.94 -18.56 3.47
N ALA A 559 1.65 -19.64 3.10
CA ALA A 559 1.82 -20.01 1.70
C ALA A 559 0.45 -20.30 1.06
N MET A 560 0.14 -19.58 -0.02
CA MET A 560 -0.94 -19.96 -0.93
C MET A 560 -0.35 -20.94 -1.93
N VAL A 561 -0.89 -22.16 -1.97
CA VAL A 561 -0.49 -23.13 -2.99
C VAL A 561 -1.08 -22.76 -4.36
N ALA A 562 -0.45 -23.21 -5.44
CA ALA A 562 -0.86 -23.03 -6.83
C ALA A 562 -2.37 -23.28 -7.08
N GLY A 563 -2.93 -24.29 -6.42
CA GLY A 563 -4.38 -24.48 -6.30
C GLY A 563 -4.95 -25.70 -7.03
N PRO A 564 -6.27 -25.73 -7.27
CA PRO A 564 -6.96 -26.86 -7.88
C PRO A 564 -6.86 -26.87 -9.41
N ASP A 565 -7.38 -27.94 -10.03
CA ASP A 565 -7.67 -28.01 -11.45
C ASP A 565 -9.06 -27.43 -11.80
N ARG A 566 -9.35 -27.39 -13.11
CA ARG A 566 -10.63 -26.96 -13.71
C ARG A 566 -11.90 -27.69 -13.22
N HIS A 567 -11.76 -28.79 -12.50
CA HIS A 567 -12.85 -29.59 -11.94
C HIS A 567 -12.92 -29.52 -10.40
N ASP A 568 -12.26 -28.54 -9.79
CA ASP A 568 -12.07 -28.41 -8.32
C ASP A 568 -11.25 -29.57 -7.71
N GLY A 569 -10.53 -30.34 -8.55
CA GLY A 569 -9.61 -31.39 -8.15
C GLY A 569 -8.35 -30.83 -7.51
N PHE A 570 -7.83 -31.50 -6.47
CA PHE A 570 -6.60 -31.06 -5.80
C PHE A 570 -5.85 -32.26 -5.22
N HIS A 571 -4.52 -32.23 -5.38
CA HIS A 571 -3.62 -33.29 -4.92
C HIS A 571 -2.53 -32.70 -4.03
N ASP A 572 -2.66 -32.90 -2.71
CA ASP A 572 -1.66 -32.52 -1.70
C ASP A 572 -0.45 -33.47 -1.77
N VAL A 573 0.31 -33.38 -2.86
CA VAL A 573 1.44 -34.26 -3.21
C VAL A 573 2.64 -33.40 -3.56
N ARG A 574 3.70 -33.48 -2.74
CA ARG A 574 4.88 -32.60 -2.81
C ARG A 574 5.66 -32.64 -4.11
N THR A 575 5.65 -33.77 -4.83
CA THR A 575 6.29 -33.85 -6.15
C THR A 575 5.52 -33.10 -7.23
N ASN A 576 4.26 -32.72 -6.98
CA ASN A 576 3.35 -32.09 -7.93
C ASN A 576 3.24 -30.58 -7.68
N TYR A 577 4.24 -29.85 -8.15
CA TYR A 577 4.37 -28.39 -8.04
C TYR A 577 3.14 -27.65 -8.60
N ASN A 578 2.57 -28.13 -9.71
CA ASN A 578 1.36 -27.60 -10.36
C ASN A 578 0.14 -27.37 -9.42
N TYR A 579 0.06 -28.10 -8.31
CA TYR A 579 -0.96 -27.93 -7.27
C TYR A 579 -0.39 -27.36 -5.96
N THR A 580 0.82 -27.78 -5.57
CA THR A 580 1.35 -27.60 -4.20
C THR A 580 2.47 -26.58 -4.05
N GLU A 581 2.90 -25.92 -5.13
CA GLU A 581 3.93 -24.87 -5.10
C GLU A 581 3.35 -23.50 -4.74
N PRO A 582 3.94 -22.76 -3.79
CA PRO A 582 3.64 -21.36 -3.52
C PRO A 582 4.65 -20.43 -4.21
N THR A 583 4.22 -19.24 -4.64
CA THR A 583 5.10 -18.23 -5.27
C THR A 583 4.95 -16.87 -4.61
N ILE A 584 6.03 -16.06 -4.55
CA ILE A 584 5.96 -14.69 -4.02
C ILE A 584 5.02 -13.78 -4.81
N ALA A 585 4.89 -13.98 -6.12
CA ALA A 585 3.94 -13.25 -6.95
C ALA A 585 2.47 -13.55 -6.56
N GLY A 586 2.11 -14.83 -6.38
CA GLY A 586 0.77 -15.22 -5.93
C GLY A 586 0.47 -14.78 -4.50
N ASN A 587 1.44 -14.90 -3.59
CA ASN A 587 1.26 -14.48 -2.20
C ASN A 587 1.15 -12.94 -2.03
N ALA A 588 1.74 -12.15 -2.93
CA ALA A 588 1.59 -10.69 -2.93
C ALA A 588 0.16 -10.28 -3.33
N GLY A 589 -0.38 -10.88 -4.39
CA GLY A 589 -1.77 -10.70 -4.79
C GLY A 589 -2.76 -11.14 -3.70
N LEU A 590 -2.47 -12.24 -2.99
CA LEU A 590 -3.29 -12.68 -1.86
C LEU A 590 -3.27 -11.65 -0.72
N ALA A 591 -2.10 -11.16 -0.31
CA ALA A 591 -2.00 -10.14 0.74
C ALA A 591 -2.73 -8.84 0.37
N ALA A 592 -2.63 -8.42 -0.90
CA ALA A 592 -3.34 -7.27 -1.43
C ALA A 592 -4.88 -7.46 -1.41
N ALA A 593 -5.38 -8.60 -1.87
CA ALA A 593 -6.82 -8.90 -1.84
C ALA A 593 -7.38 -9.03 -0.41
N LEU A 594 -6.61 -9.63 0.50
CA LEU A 594 -7.02 -9.80 1.90
C LEU A 594 -7.15 -8.46 2.64
N VAL A 595 -6.22 -7.51 2.43
CA VAL A 595 -6.35 -6.17 3.05
C VAL A 595 -7.45 -5.33 2.42
N ALA A 596 -7.70 -5.46 1.10
CA ALA A 596 -8.80 -4.77 0.44
C ALA A 596 -10.17 -5.20 1.00
N LEU A 597 -10.31 -6.51 1.28
CA LEU A 597 -11.52 -7.11 1.85
C LEU A 597 -11.65 -7.02 3.38
N SER A 598 -10.56 -6.81 4.14
CA SER A 598 -10.62 -6.77 5.60
C SER A 598 -11.20 -5.46 6.16
N GLY A 599 -11.63 -5.53 7.42
CA GLY A 599 -12.13 -4.39 8.19
C GLY A 599 -13.50 -3.86 7.75
N GLU A 600 -13.93 -2.75 8.35
CA GLU A 600 -15.20 -2.12 8.02
C GLU A 600 -15.11 -1.30 6.72
N LYS A 601 -16.21 -1.29 5.93
CA LYS A 601 -16.36 -0.45 4.73
C LYS A 601 -16.15 1.06 4.99
N THR A 602 -16.36 1.50 6.24
CA THR A 602 -16.15 2.87 6.70
C THR A 602 -14.71 3.35 6.55
N THR A 603 -13.74 2.43 6.43
CA THR A 603 -12.32 2.74 6.14
C THR A 603 -12.09 2.93 4.63
N GLY A 604 -12.52 4.08 4.11
CA GLY A 604 -12.34 4.49 2.72
C GLY A 604 -10.88 4.72 2.31
N ILE A 605 -10.60 4.63 1.00
CA ILE A 605 -9.25 4.79 0.42
C ILE A 605 -8.70 6.21 0.62
N ASP A 606 -7.41 6.31 0.93
CA ASP A 606 -6.67 7.58 0.91
C ASP A 606 -6.56 8.12 -0.53
N LYS A 607 -7.35 9.16 -0.81
CA LYS A 607 -7.38 9.85 -2.11
C LYS A 607 -6.07 10.59 -2.44
N ASN A 608 -5.25 10.90 -1.44
CA ASN A 608 -4.16 11.88 -1.51
C ASN A 608 -2.77 11.24 -1.48
N THR A 609 -2.55 10.14 -0.77
CA THR A 609 -1.20 9.58 -0.55
C THR A 609 -0.47 9.21 -1.84
N ILE A 610 -1.16 8.71 -2.87
CA ILE A 610 -0.53 8.38 -4.16
C ILE A 610 -0.12 9.62 -4.98
N PHE A 611 -0.70 10.80 -4.70
CA PHE A 611 -0.42 12.05 -5.40
C PHE A 611 0.50 12.99 -4.62
N SER A 612 1.10 12.56 -3.50
CA SER A 612 1.87 13.47 -2.64
C SER A 612 3.14 14.07 -3.27
N ALA A 613 3.57 13.57 -4.44
CA ALA A 613 4.64 14.14 -5.26
C ALA A 613 4.13 14.83 -6.55
N VAL A 614 2.83 14.77 -6.84
CA VAL A 614 2.23 15.30 -8.06
C VAL A 614 1.78 16.75 -7.84
N PRO A 615 2.22 17.72 -8.67
CA PRO A 615 1.79 19.12 -8.54
C PRO A 615 0.30 19.28 -8.89
N PRO A 616 -0.40 20.31 -8.36
CA PRO A 616 -1.76 20.62 -8.78
C PRO A 616 -1.83 20.93 -10.28
N MET A 617 -2.61 20.15 -11.04
CA MET A 617 -2.76 20.32 -12.50
C MET A 617 -3.54 21.58 -12.89
N PHE A 618 -4.23 22.21 -11.94
CA PHE A 618 -4.89 23.49 -12.12
C PHE A 618 -4.14 24.57 -11.34
N PRO A 619 -4.03 25.81 -11.86
CA PRO A 619 -3.59 26.93 -11.05
C PRO A 619 -4.51 27.05 -9.83
N THR A 620 -3.93 27.25 -8.64
CA THR A 620 -4.70 27.57 -7.45
C THR A 620 -5.59 28.77 -7.74
N LEU A 621 -6.89 28.65 -7.46
CA LEU A 621 -7.82 29.78 -7.59
C LEU A 621 -7.21 31.00 -6.87
N PRO A 622 -7.23 32.20 -7.48
CA PRO A 622 -6.73 33.39 -6.81
C PRO A 622 -7.48 33.56 -5.48
N PRO A 623 -6.83 34.07 -4.42
CA PRO A 623 -7.50 34.31 -3.16
C PRO A 623 -8.73 35.20 -3.40
N PRO A 624 -9.85 34.97 -2.68
CA PRO A 624 -11.04 35.77 -2.86
C PRO A 624 -10.70 37.25 -2.71
N PRO A 625 -11.26 38.14 -3.56
CA PRO A 625 -10.97 39.57 -3.50
C PRO A 625 -11.25 40.08 -2.09
N ALA A 626 -10.38 40.96 -1.60
CA ALA A 626 -10.50 41.51 -0.25
C ALA A 626 -11.91 42.09 -0.06
N PRO A 627 -12.58 41.82 1.08
CA PRO A 627 -13.98 42.20 1.27
C PRO A 627 -14.15 43.70 1.05
N TRP A 628 -14.99 44.04 0.08
CA TRP A 628 -15.18 45.40 -0.39
C TRP A 628 -15.63 46.29 0.76
N ARG A 629 -14.86 47.35 1.03
CA ARG A 629 -15.21 48.39 1.98
C ARG A 629 -15.74 49.59 1.17
N PRO A 630 -16.98 50.06 1.41
CA PRO A 630 -17.48 51.31 0.87
C PRO A 630 -16.66 52.52 1.37
#